data_AF-C3N7U2-F1
#
_entry.id   AF-C3N7U2-F1
#
_cell.length_a   1.000
_cell.length_b   1.000
_cell.length_c   1.000
_cell.angle_alpha   90.00
_cell.angle_beta   90.00
_cell.angle_gamma   90.00
#
_symmetry.space_group_name_H-M   'P 1'
#
loop_
_entity.id
_entity.type
_entity.pdbx_description
1 polymer ?
#
loop_
_entity_poly.entity_id
_entity_poly.type
_entity_poly.pdbx_seq_one_letter_code
_entity_poly.pdbx_strand_id
1 'polypeptide(L)'
;MSCYKRISETASDSSYIYQIFSCISENPLYINRLRFFKQVKDEIDRISKTKQSPEIISLVADWGQGKSTFLDIIEEYAKSKNISVIKVPFVELLSKTEDLLTFRNNIYLIDEVESSVDYFAEYQNEIKDFWSKVKELANSTGNSIVYLSMTPSAYSKIFGTGGLIYNLFSETYPSLLERIRKVSIENPSKLEFLLMLKCMLKMANVKDFKILQYMDLPYWVIDQERRKYVRFFNDILCDNLPNIDRIFNELARSEKGISLNSEGETIKLDTLTKMENELDSQESSNLYRVLMSRIFTDEKLIIKQLEGHVVKGVLLPYLKWIEIFPKGQEYVEDFLLTYYQDDFHVFISDNIESVVYESIDTSKLKENIKKLTLFSKTEAYALSWNFFESVANTNIGGLVVEFKSREIRDKALQFVNTYITDREKELESLEYFMEVLGIKIDSANRTRDYIRFLKIVDRNDKITIILAKPSNEDEIKSLIKEIKESDDIIHGIILIEPQIGKEELSKTLDELSIPLIELKITTPKKRQLLYLLFSKIYGQSRIRLDSIELRLGDLKNSISSLLLKIRDNLNLKQLPIPKNKRLIQSFNWIIFYPSIKMANADEVFDKVNDIINEKFRMYGSKQFHLEDIETSNTFIEDVITYFYNNYIIKIRTNYIDFEDLAGDSLSSFSKLFAGLIRQKYKQEAEDVVFNYIMYYVNPQDTRRKDNKNNPLAFAYQIFNPDKKIGQNPTLDFLVYSSIVSGEVAKYLNKDSIYMKINDQIRKIKEKLDNPYSAYGYFITAKKRGAAVRSLEEMREAIETYEKSCTENKDIRLCYDYLYLSNIYLELLRETEKSVIETDKIVEEISKKLEVVEKAKRYIKINEKIEEIEKVREIVRELKDNFKIHMDKLAKRIQEINERGETESFKRYLDYLLTTIHVEDNSNLYFILFKLLKETLNGIAIVGEELKGTIVDEITSLSKVGIQLNNIETIVNELEKISPELPKLRENVERNTQKITQLIQEIKEVLEEHGFG
;
A
#
# COMPACT_ATOMS: atom_id res chain seq x y z
N MET A 1 15.47 62.90 19.18
CA MET A 1 14.05 62.80 19.57
C MET A 1 14.02 61.90 20.78
N SER A 2 13.58 62.38 21.94
CA SER A 2 13.55 61.58 23.17
C SER A 2 12.12 61.21 23.53
N CYS A 3 11.91 59.96 23.93
CA CYS A 3 10.65 59.48 24.48
C CYS A 3 10.45 60.12 25.87
N TYR A 4 9.42 60.97 26.04
CA TYR A 4 9.27 61.82 27.24
C TYR A 4 8.56 61.14 28.41
N LYS A 5 7.98 59.96 28.20
CA LYS A 5 7.11 59.29 29.19
C LYS A 5 7.21 57.78 29.07
N ARG A 6 7.54 57.09 30.17
CA ARG A 6 7.44 55.63 30.28
C ARG A 6 5.98 55.23 30.43
N ILE A 7 5.57 54.14 29.78
CA ILE A 7 4.23 53.58 29.89
C ILE A 7 4.21 52.60 31.06
N SER A 8 3.22 52.67 31.94
CA SER A 8 3.10 51.73 33.07
C SER A 8 3.03 50.28 32.58
N GLU A 9 3.76 49.36 33.24
CA GLU A 9 3.56 47.93 33.03
C GLU A 9 2.11 47.57 33.40
N THR A 10 1.45 46.81 32.52
CA THR A 10 0.07 46.36 32.68
C THR A 10 -0.23 45.92 34.13
N ALA A 11 -1.30 46.48 34.71
CA ALA A 11 -1.85 46.35 36.07
C ALA A 11 -1.48 47.43 37.11
N SER A 12 -0.48 48.28 36.89
CA SER A 12 -0.15 49.36 37.87
C SER A 12 -0.96 50.64 37.69
N ASP A 13 -1.48 50.90 36.49
CA ASP A 13 -2.47 51.96 36.21
C ASP A 13 -3.37 51.52 35.04
N SER A 14 -4.60 51.09 35.37
CA SER A 14 -5.61 50.58 34.43
C SER A 14 -5.96 51.60 33.34
N SER A 15 -5.79 52.90 33.62
CA SER A 15 -6.11 53.98 32.67
C SER A 15 -5.22 53.97 31.42
N TYR A 16 -3.94 53.57 31.53
CA TYR A 16 -3.03 53.49 30.38
C TYR A 16 -3.43 52.38 29.40
N ILE A 17 -3.86 51.23 29.93
CA ILE A 17 -4.31 50.10 29.12
C ILE A 17 -5.59 50.49 28.36
N TYR A 18 -6.53 51.14 29.05
CA TYR A 18 -7.75 51.65 28.43
C TYR A 18 -7.47 52.71 27.36
N GLN A 19 -6.46 53.57 27.55
CA GLN A 19 -6.01 54.53 26.52
C GLN A 19 -5.43 53.84 25.29
N ILE A 20 -4.62 52.78 25.47
CA ILE A 20 -4.12 51.96 24.35
C ILE A 20 -5.29 51.33 23.60
N PHE A 21 -6.24 50.70 24.31
CA PHE A 21 -7.44 50.13 23.71
C PHE A 21 -8.26 51.17 22.96
N SER A 22 -8.48 52.34 23.55
CA SER A 22 -9.24 53.45 22.94
C SER A 22 -8.56 53.94 21.67
N CYS A 23 -7.23 54.11 21.69
CA CYS A 23 -6.44 54.50 20.52
C CYS A 23 -6.53 53.45 19.38
N ILE A 24 -6.48 52.16 19.71
CA ILE A 24 -6.64 51.07 18.72
C ILE A 24 -8.06 51.06 18.15
N SER A 25 -9.06 51.32 19.00
CA SER A 25 -10.48 51.31 18.65
C SER A 25 -10.91 52.48 17.77
N GLU A 26 -10.06 53.52 17.59
CA GLU A 26 -10.32 54.64 16.68
C GLU A 26 -10.57 54.18 15.23
N ASN A 27 -9.99 53.04 14.80
CA ASN A 27 -10.20 52.48 13.46
C ASN A 27 -10.98 51.15 13.51
N PRO A 28 -12.29 51.14 13.20
CA PRO A 28 -13.13 49.95 13.30
C PRO A 28 -12.77 48.83 12.30
N LEU A 29 -12.07 49.15 11.19
CA LEU A 29 -11.64 48.14 10.21
C LEU A 29 -10.46 47.33 10.74
N TYR A 30 -9.56 47.95 11.49
CA TYR A 30 -8.40 47.26 12.08
C TYR A 30 -8.80 46.43 13.29
N ILE A 31 -9.62 46.97 14.21
CA ILE A 31 -10.01 46.24 15.43
C ILE A 31 -10.70 44.91 15.14
N ASN A 32 -11.48 44.82 14.05
CA ASN A 32 -12.16 43.59 13.66
C ASN A 32 -11.21 42.49 13.12
N ARG A 33 -9.93 42.83 12.86
CA ARG A 33 -8.86 41.90 12.43
C ARG A 33 -7.95 41.47 13.59
N LEU A 34 -8.14 42.05 14.77
CA LEU A 34 -7.34 41.74 15.96
C LEU A 34 -7.91 40.48 16.64
N ARG A 35 -7.06 39.69 17.30
CA ARG A 35 -7.42 38.45 17.99
C ARG A 35 -8.01 38.73 19.39
N PHE A 36 -7.35 39.54 20.21
CA PHE A 36 -7.76 39.93 21.57
C PHE A 36 -8.58 41.20 21.61
N PHE A 37 -8.13 42.28 20.96
CA PHE A 37 -8.85 43.57 21.09
C PHE A 37 -10.23 43.52 20.43
N LYS A 38 -10.42 42.63 19.45
CA LYS A 38 -11.75 42.27 18.94
C LYS A 38 -12.60 41.60 20.01
N GLN A 39 -12.08 40.60 20.71
CA GLN A 39 -12.80 39.94 21.80
C GLN A 39 -13.18 40.95 22.89
N VAL A 40 -12.27 41.83 23.28
CA VAL A 40 -12.54 42.92 24.25
C VAL A 40 -13.63 43.86 23.75
N LYS A 41 -13.58 44.27 22.47
CA LYS A 41 -14.63 45.09 21.85
C LYS A 41 -15.98 44.37 21.83
N ASP A 42 -16.02 43.11 21.43
CA ASP A 42 -17.24 42.30 21.39
C ASP A 42 -17.85 42.10 22.80
N GLU A 43 -17.01 42.04 23.84
CA GLU A 43 -17.45 42.06 25.24
C GLU A 43 -17.98 43.45 25.66
N ILE A 44 -17.28 44.54 25.32
CA ILE A 44 -17.74 45.91 25.59
C ILE A 44 -19.09 46.22 24.93
N ASP A 45 -19.22 45.86 23.65
CA ASP A 45 -20.45 46.02 22.88
C ASP A 45 -21.60 45.21 23.52
N ARG A 46 -21.29 44.07 24.14
CA ARG A 46 -22.27 43.29 24.90
C ARG A 46 -22.59 43.91 26.24
N ILE A 47 -21.60 44.38 27.00
CA ILE A 47 -21.80 45.06 28.28
C ILE A 47 -22.77 46.23 28.12
N SER A 48 -22.69 46.95 27.00
CA SER A 48 -23.58 48.09 26.68
C SER A 48 -25.07 47.73 26.50
N LYS A 49 -25.41 46.46 26.25
CA LYS A 49 -26.80 46.00 26.02
C LYS A 49 -27.48 45.59 27.33
N THR A 50 -28.79 45.72 27.46
CA THR A 50 -29.55 45.18 28.60
C THR A 50 -29.79 43.67 28.45
N LYS A 51 -29.54 42.89 29.51
CA LYS A 51 -29.70 41.43 29.52
C LYS A 51 -30.97 41.02 30.27
N GLN A 52 -31.55 39.90 29.87
CA GLN A 52 -32.73 39.31 30.53
C GLN A 52 -32.35 38.46 31.76
N SER A 53 -31.17 37.86 31.76
CA SER A 53 -30.61 37.04 32.83
C SER A 53 -29.12 37.34 33.01
N PRO A 54 -28.56 37.11 34.22
CA PRO A 54 -27.12 37.22 34.44
C PRO A 54 -26.29 36.28 33.56
N GLU A 55 -25.13 36.74 33.13
CA GLU A 55 -24.17 35.96 32.34
C GLU A 55 -22.95 35.58 33.18
N ILE A 56 -22.54 34.31 33.13
CA ILE A 56 -21.29 33.84 33.73
C ILE A 56 -20.31 33.57 32.60
N ILE A 57 -19.17 34.26 32.62
CA ILE A 57 -18.15 34.20 31.59
C ILE A 57 -16.87 33.68 32.23
N SER A 58 -16.39 32.53 31.76
CA SER A 58 -15.05 32.06 32.10
C SER A 58 -14.06 32.59 31.09
N LEU A 59 -13.16 33.46 31.56
CA LEU A 59 -12.06 34.02 30.80
C LEU A 59 -10.84 33.11 30.95
N VAL A 60 -10.49 32.40 29.88
CA VAL A 60 -9.49 31.33 29.89
C VAL A 60 -8.30 31.74 29.05
N ALA A 61 -7.13 31.83 29.68
CA ALA A 61 -5.87 32.13 28.99
C ALA A 61 -4.67 31.66 29.80
N ASP A 62 -3.54 31.41 29.12
CA ASP A 62 -2.27 31.14 29.79
C ASP A 62 -1.73 32.37 30.53
N TRP A 63 -0.69 32.16 31.33
CA TRP A 63 0.04 33.24 32.01
C TRP A 63 0.58 34.23 30.97
N GLY A 64 0.47 35.54 31.24
CA GLY A 64 1.01 36.58 30.35
C GLY A 64 0.17 36.92 29.10
N GLN A 65 -0.85 36.13 28.75
CA GLN A 65 -1.74 36.40 27.60
C GLN A 65 -2.72 37.56 27.82
N GLY A 66 -2.78 38.14 29.02
CA GLY A 66 -3.54 39.38 29.28
C GLY A 66 -4.95 39.18 29.83
N LYS A 67 -5.18 38.18 30.70
CA LYS A 67 -6.44 38.04 31.46
C LYS A 67 -6.73 39.29 32.30
N SER A 68 -5.80 39.69 33.15
CA SER A 68 -5.94 40.90 33.97
C SER A 68 -6.05 42.16 33.10
N THR A 69 -5.29 42.24 32.00
CA THR A 69 -5.43 43.32 31.00
C THR A 69 -6.83 43.39 30.41
N PHE A 70 -7.46 42.25 30.12
CA PHE A 70 -8.84 42.18 29.66
C PHE A 70 -9.79 42.77 30.72
N LEU A 71 -9.67 42.29 31.97
CA LEU A 71 -10.50 42.74 33.08
C LEU A 71 -10.32 44.24 33.37
N ASP A 72 -9.08 44.76 33.31
CA ASP A 72 -8.77 46.18 33.51
C ASP A 72 -9.45 47.07 32.47
N ILE A 73 -9.47 46.64 31.19
CA ILE A 73 -10.17 47.38 30.13
C ILE A 73 -11.68 47.40 30.39
N ILE A 74 -12.25 46.28 30.84
CA ILE A 74 -13.67 46.20 31.18
C ILE A 74 -14.00 47.11 32.38
N GLU A 75 -13.15 47.10 33.41
CA GLU A 75 -13.31 47.93 34.61
C GLU A 75 -13.32 49.43 34.26
N GLU A 76 -12.33 49.90 33.50
CA GLU A 76 -12.23 51.30 33.08
C GLU A 76 -13.36 51.71 32.13
N TYR A 77 -13.76 50.83 31.21
CA TYR A 77 -14.94 51.08 30.38
C TYR A 77 -16.20 51.24 31.23
N ALA A 78 -16.44 50.35 32.19
CA ALA A 78 -17.60 50.40 33.09
C ALA A 78 -17.61 51.70 33.91
N LYS A 79 -16.47 52.09 34.50
CA LYS A 79 -16.30 53.38 35.20
C LYS A 79 -16.64 54.56 34.29
N SER A 80 -16.13 54.58 33.05
CA SER A 80 -16.38 55.66 32.08
C SER A 80 -17.85 55.81 31.67
N LYS A 81 -18.65 54.74 31.84
CA LYS A 81 -20.08 54.69 31.51
C LYS A 81 -21.00 54.70 32.73
N ASN A 82 -20.46 54.94 33.93
CA ASN A 82 -21.18 54.89 35.21
C ASN A 82 -21.90 53.54 35.45
N ILE A 83 -21.29 52.44 34.98
CA ILE A 83 -21.76 51.08 35.27
C ILE A 83 -21.04 50.60 36.54
N SER A 84 -21.80 50.07 37.50
CA SER A 84 -21.25 49.54 38.75
C SER A 84 -20.42 48.28 38.48
N VAL A 85 -19.14 48.32 38.90
CA VAL A 85 -18.16 47.25 38.71
C VAL A 85 -17.41 46.96 40.00
N ILE A 86 -17.22 45.69 40.31
CA ILE A 86 -16.52 45.20 41.50
C ILE A 86 -15.45 44.20 41.05
N LYS A 87 -14.19 44.50 41.33
CA LYS A 87 -13.04 43.62 41.04
C LYS A 87 -12.45 43.09 42.34
N VAL A 88 -12.36 41.77 42.49
CA VAL A 88 -11.92 41.11 43.74
C VAL A 88 -11.10 39.86 43.43
N PRO A 89 -9.93 39.64 44.07
CA PRO A 89 -9.20 38.38 44.00
C PRO A 89 -9.99 37.22 44.63
N PHE A 90 -9.95 36.03 44.04
CA PHE A 90 -10.74 34.90 44.53
C PHE A 90 -10.42 34.53 46.00
N VAL A 91 -9.16 34.58 46.41
CA VAL A 91 -8.73 34.27 47.79
C VAL A 91 -9.32 35.25 48.82
N GLU A 92 -9.53 36.51 48.45
CA GLU A 92 -10.17 37.48 49.33
C GLU A 92 -11.67 37.19 49.54
N LEU A 93 -12.33 36.60 48.53
CA LEU A 93 -13.71 36.13 48.66
C LEU A 93 -13.84 34.92 49.59
N LEU A 94 -12.78 34.11 49.73
CA LEU A 94 -12.76 32.96 50.64
C LEU A 94 -12.53 33.38 52.10
N SER A 95 -11.81 34.48 52.34
CA SER A 95 -11.40 34.92 53.68
C SER A 95 -12.33 35.95 54.33
N LYS A 96 -13.19 36.63 53.56
CA LYS A 96 -14.20 37.56 54.10
C LYS A 96 -15.58 36.88 54.16
N THR A 97 -16.24 36.94 55.32
CA THR A 97 -17.70 36.72 55.46
C THR A 97 -18.50 37.90 54.90
N GLU A 98 -18.13 38.41 53.72
CA GLU A 98 -18.95 39.39 53.02
C GLU A 98 -20.07 38.68 52.25
N ASP A 99 -21.28 39.19 52.42
CA ASP A 99 -22.47 38.63 51.81
C ASP A 99 -22.45 38.91 50.30
N LEU A 100 -22.15 37.87 49.52
CA LEU A 100 -22.33 37.80 48.06
C LEU A 100 -23.79 38.14 47.60
N LEU A 101 -24.72 38.46 48.52
CA LEU A 101 -26.07 38.95 48.24
C LEU A 101 -26.14 40.29 47.48
N THR A 102 -25.01 40.99 47.29
CA THR A 102 -24.95 42.24 46.49
C THR A 102 -24.82 42.02 44.98
N PHE A 103 -24.78 40.77 44.50
CA PHE A 103 -24.52 40.39 43.08
C PHE A 103 -25.55 40.80 42.02
N ARG A 104 -26.47 41.71 42.34
CA ARG A 104 -27.54 42.15 41.43
C ARG A 104 -27.21 43.46 40.75
N ASN A 105 -27.32 43.49 39.43
CA ASN A 105 -27.15 44.65 38.53
C ASN A 105 -25.73 45.26 38.51
N ASN A 106 -24.69 44.47 38.79
CA ASN A 106 -23.29 44.89 38.74
C ASN A 106 -22.45 43.96 37.84
N ILE A 107 -21.29 44.45 37.41
CA ILE A 107 -20.24 43.63 36.76
C ILE A 107 -19.25 43.16 37.82
N TYR A 108 -19.01 41.85 37.89
CA TYR A 108 -18.06 41.23 38.79
C TYR A 108 -16.85 40.73 38.02
N LEU A 109 -15.67 41.15 38.44
CA LEU A 109 -14.39 40.76 37.85
C LEU A 109 -13.61 39.96 38.90
N ILE A 110 -13.74 38.63 38.86
CA ILE A 110 -13.11 37.73 39.83
C ILE A 110 -11.82 37.19 39.20
N ASP A 111 -10.68 37.60 39.77
CA ASP A 111 -9.36 37.17 39.30
C ASP A 111 -8.84 35.95 40.09
N GLU A 112 -7.94 35.19 39.47
CA GLU A 112 -7.25 34.03 40.09
C GLU A 112 -8.19 32.93 40.64
N VAL A 113 -9.26 32.61 39.91
CA VAL A 113 -10.22 31.55 40.32
C VAL A 113 -9.56 30.17 40.44
N GLU A 114 -8.38 29.99 39.86
CA GLU A 114 -7.54 28.80 40.01
C GLU A 114 -7.13 28.48 41.45
N SER A 115 -7.11 29.47 42.35
CA SER A 115 -6.95 29.26 43.79
C SER A 115 -8.04 28.36 44.38
N SER A 116 -9.22 28.23 43.75
CA SER A 116 -10.24 27.26 44.15
C SER A 116 -9.78 25.81 44.06
N VAL A 117 -8.79 25.50 43.21
CA VAL A 117 -8.17 24.19 43.09
C VAL A 117 -7.09 24.02 44.15
N ASP A 118 -6.22 25.01 44.30
CA ASP A 118 -5.04 24.92 45.15
C ASP A 118 -5.42 24.88 46.64
N TYR A 119 -6.47 25.61 47.03
CA TYR A 119 -6.94 25.72 48.40
C TYR A 119 -8.20 24.89 48.69
N PHE A 120 -8.58 23.97 47.79
CA PHE A 120 -9.82 23.20 47.93
C PHE A 120 -9.92 22.42 49.26
N ALA A 121 -8.80 21.88 49.74
CA ALA A 121 -8.76 21.12 50.99
C ALA A 121 -8.94 22.00 52.23
N GLU A 122 -8.60 23.28 52.16
CA GLU A 122 -8.65 24.23 53.28
C GLU A 122 -9.98 24.99 53.35
N TYR A 123 -10.56 25.38 52.20
CA TYR A 123 -11.77 26.22 52.11
C TYR A 123 -12.93 25.53 51.37
N GLN A 124 -13.09 24.22 51.56
CA GLN A 124 -14.06 23.41 50.81
C GLN A 124 -15.50 23.96 50.92
N ASN A 125 -15.91 24.43 52.10
CA ASN A 125 -17.27 24.89 52.35
C ASN A 125 -17.54 26.26 51.73
N GLU A 126 -16.56 27.16 51.80
CA GLU A 126 -16.58 28.50 51.25
C GLU A 126 -16.58 28.46 49.72
N ILE A 127 -15.78 27.57 49.13
CA ILE A 127 -15.77 27.32 47.68
C ILE A 127 -17.13 26.75 47.23
N LYS A 128 -17.71 25.82 48.00
CA LYS A 128 -19.04 25.27 47.70
C LYS A 128 -20.12 26.35 47.81
N ASP A 129 -20.06 27.22 48.81
CA ASP A 129 -20.99 28.35 48.98
C ASP A 129 -20.89 29.35 47.82
N PHE A 130 -19.68 29.73 47.42
CA PHE A 130 -19.44 30.56 46.24
C PHE A 130 -20.11 30.02 44.99
N TRP A 131 -19.87 28.75 44.63
CA TRP A 131 -20.44 28.15 43.43
C TRP A 131 -21.96 27.97 43.52
N SER A 132 -22.49 27.73 44.72
CA SER A 132 -23.94 27.68 44.97
C SER A 132 -24.58 29.03 44.67
N LYS A 133 -23.96 30.13 45.11
CA LYS A 133 -24.43 31.50 44.87
C LYS A 133 -24.28 31.94 43.41
N VAL A 134 -23.20 31.54 42.73
CA VAL A 134 -23.04 31.72 41.28
C VAL A 134 -24.18 31.02 40.52
N LYS A 135 -24.55 29.80 40.94
CA LYS A 135 -25.69 29.06 40.37
C LYS A 135 -27.03 29.75 40.65
N GLU A 136 -27.26 30.27 41.85
CA GLU A 136 -28.46 31.05 42.17
C GLU A 136 -28.55 32.32 41.33
N LEU A 137 -27.45 33.05 41.18
CA LEU A 137 -27.36 34.25 40.34
C LEU A 137 -27.71 33.94 38.88
N ALA A 138 -27.17 32.85 38.33
CA ALA A 138 -27.46 32.42 36.97
C ALA A 138 -28.95 32.09 36.73
N ASN A 139 -29.72 31.83 37.79
CA ASN A 139 -31.16 31.56 37.75
C ASN A 139 -32.03 32.80 38.01
N SER A 140 -31.42 33.93 38.38
CA SER A 140 -32.14 35.15 38.70
C SER A 140 -32.42 36.01 37.46
N THR A 141 -33.30 37.01 37.62
CA THR A 141 -33.50 38.08 36.63
C THR A 141 -32.62 39.27 36.99
N GLY A 142 -31.92 39.84 36.01
CA GLY A 142 -31.04 40.98 36.27
C GLY A 142 -29.96 41.18 35.20
N ASN A 143 -29.34 42.35 35.24
CA ASN A 143 -28.32 42.78 34.28
C ASN A 143 -26.89 42.58 34.82
N SER A 144 -26.65 41.47 35.53
CA SER A 144 -25.33 41.17 36.12
C SER A 144 -24.45 40.39 35.14
N ILE A 145 -23.13 40.60 35.20
CA ILE A 145 -22.15 39.80 34.45
C ILE A 145 -21.04 39.41 35.41
N VAL A 146 -20.69 38.12 35.46
CA VAL A 146 -19.59 37.60 36.29
C VAL A 146 -18.49 37.07 35.39
N TYR A 147 -17.33 37.71 35.42
CA TYR A 147 -16.11 37.24 34.79
C TYR A 147 -15.28 36.44 35.79
N LEU A 148 -14.94 35.21 35.40
CA LEU A 148 -14.12 34.28 36.14
C LEU A 148 -12.81 34.06 35.38
N SER A 149 -11.73 34.71 35.83
CA SER A 149 -10.40 34.60 35.20
C SER A 149 -9.64 33.39 35.72
N MET A 150 -9.16 32.54 34.79
CA MET A 150 -8.42 31.32 35.12
C MET A 150 -7.55 30.82 33.96
N THR A 151 -6.60 29.95 34.27
CA THR A 151 -5.81 29.20 33.27
C THR A 151 -6.61 28.05 32.62
N PRO A 152 -6.22 27.56 31.42
CA PRO A 152 -6.86 26.40 30.79
C PRO A 152 -6.83 25.13 31.65
N SER A 153 -5.74 24.95 32.40
CA SER A 153 -5.58 23.87 33.39
C SER A 153 -6.60 23.98 34.51
N ALA A 154 -6.73 25.16 35.13
CA ALA A 154 -7.72 25.42 36.16
C ALA A 154 -9.15 25.26 35.64
N TYR A 155 -9.46 25.78 34.45
CA TYR A 155 -10.75 25.56 33.79
C TYR A 155 -11.09 24.07 33.68
N SER A 156 -10.13 23.26 33.25
CA SER A 156 -10.32 21.80 33.12
C SER A 156 -10.52 21.13 34.48
N LYS A 157 -9.80 21.55 35.52
CA LYS A 157 -9.92 21.00 36.88
C LYS A 157 -11.20 21.45 37.59
N ILE A 158 -11.71 22.64 37.28
CA ILE A 158 -12.93 23.20 37.88
C ILE A 158 -14.16 22.66 37.17
N PHE A 159 -14.21 22.79 35.84
CA PHE A 159 -15.38 22.53 35.01
C PHE A 159 -15.33 21.19 34.25
N GLY A 160 -14.21 20.47 34.22
CA GLY A 160 -14.11 19.20 33.51
C GLY A 160 -14.87 18.05 34.19
N THR A 161 -15.08 16.96 33.45
CA THR A 161 -15.71 15.74 33.96
C THR A 161 -14.84 15.14 35.07
N GLY A 162 -15.39 14.98 36.29
CA GLY A 162 -14.61 14.60 37.48
C GLY A 162 -13.88 15.77 38.18
N GLY A 163 -14.06 17.01 37.72
CA GLY A 163 -13.50 18.23 38.30
C GLY A 163 -14.25 18.72 39.55
N LEU A 164 -13.82 19.84 40.13
CA LEU A 164 -14.34 20.38 41.39
C LEU A 164 -15.87 20.56 41.38
N ILE A 165 -16.42 21.18 40.34
CA ILE A 165 -17.87 21.43 40.28
C ILE A 165 -18.64 20.12 40.08
N TYR A 166 -18.10 19.18 39.31
CA TYR A 166 -18.68 17.85 39.17
C TYR A 166 -18.73 17.12 40.52
N ASN A 167 -17.67 17.23 41.32
CA ASN A 167 -17.60 16.58 42.64
C ASN A 167 -18.52 17.27 43.67
N LEU A 168 -18.65 18.59 43.62
CA LEU A 168 -19.50 19.35 44.54
C LEU A 168 -20.99 19.30 44.20
N PHE A 169 -21.34 19.19 42.91
CA PHE A 169 -22.70 19.32 42.38
C PHE A 169 -23.01 18.31 41.25
N SER A 170 -22.66 17.04 41.42
CA SER A 170 -22.76 15.98 40.40
C SER A 170 -24.12 15.93 39.68
N GLU A 171 -25.22 16.07 40.40
CA GLU A 171 -26.59 16.02 39.86
C GLU A 171 -26.95 17.23 38.98
N THR A 172 -26.36 18.40 39.24
CA THR A 172 -26.69 19.66 38.52
C THR A 172 -25.57 20.16 37.64
N TYR A 173 -24.48 19.40 37.55
CA TYR A 173 -23.27 19.74 36.80
C TYR A 173 -23.54 20.09 35.32
N PRO A 174 -24.30 19.31 34.53
CA PRO A 174 -24.56 19.65 33.13
C PRO A 174 -25.28 21.00 32.98
N SER A 175 -26.30 21.24 33.83
CA SER A 175 -27.10 22.47 33.81
C SER A 175 -26.33 23.72 34.24
N LEU A 176 -25.29 23.55 35.06
CA LEU A 176 -24.41 24.64 35.48
C LEU A 176 -23.39 24.96 34.37
N LEU A 177 -22.85 23.94 33.69
CA LEU A 177 -21.92 24.10 32.58
C LEU A 177 -22.54 24.86 31.40
N GLU A 178 -23.79 24.56 31.05
CA GLU A 178 -24.51 25.23 29.96
C GLU A 178 -24.67 26.75 30.16
N ARG A 179 -24.58 27.23 31.40
CA ARG A 179 -24.73 28.64 31.76
C ARG A 179 -23.41 29.41 31.79
N ILE A 180 -22.29 28.71 31.58
CA ILE A 180 -20.95 29.29 31.64
C ILE A 180 -20.42 29.41 30.22
N ARG A 181 -20.26 30.65 29.78
CA ARG A 181 -19.66 30.94 28.49
C ARG A 181 -18.14 30.93 28.63
N LYS A 182 -17.46 30.09 27.87
CA LYS A 182 -15.99 30.11 27.75
C LYS A 182 -15.55 31.16 26.74
N VAL A 183 -14.65 32.06 27.14
CA VAL A 183 -13.93 33.00 26.27
C VAL A 183 -12.44 32.66 26.37
N SER A 184 -11.87 32.15 25.29
CA SER A 184 -10.45 31.83 25.20
C SER A 184 -9.68 33.00 24.62
N ILE A 185 -8.77 33.58 25.39
CA ILE A 185 -7.91 34.65 24.91
C ILE A 185 -6.82 34.06 24.01
N GLU A 186 -6.69 34.63 22.82
CA GLU A 186 -5.66 34.23 21.85
C GLU A 186 -4.38 35.08 21.98
N ASN A 187 -3.28 34.52 21.46
CA ASN A 187 -2.02 35.25 21.33
C ASN A 187 -2.19 36.46 20.41
N PRO A 188 -1.51 37.59 20.68
CA PRO A 188 -1.57 38.78 19.85
C PRO A 188 -1.06 38.53 18.41
N SER A 189 -1.75 39.10 17.43
CA SER A 189 -1.27 39.12 16.04
C SER A 189 -0.19 40.19 15.84
N LYS A 190 0.55 40.14 14.73
CA LYS A 190 1.55 41.17 14.39
C LYS A 190 0.91 42.55 14.23
N LEU A 191 -0.29 42.59 13.66
CA LEU A 191 -1.05 43.84 13.55
C LEU A 191 -1.38 44.41 14.94
N GLU A 192 -1.79 43.57 15.90
CA GLU A 192 -2.00 44.02 17.28
C GLU A 192 -0.72 44.58 17.89
N PHE A 193 0.40 43.87 17.74
CA PHE A 193 1.69 44.31 18.26
C PHE A 193 2.09 45.68 17.71
N LEU A 194 2.01 45.87 16.39
CA LEU A 194 2.39 47.14 15.76
C LEU A 194 1.43 48.28 16.13
N LEU A 195 0.12 48.01 16.24
CA LEU A 195 -0.86 48.99 16.68
C LEU A 195 -0.65 49.41 18.15
N MET A 196 -0.34 48.45 19.02
CA MET A 196 0.03 48.74 20.41
C MET A 196 1.26 49.66 20.47
N LEU A 197 2.33 49.34 19.72
CA LEU A 197 3.51 50.19 19.64
C LEU A 197 3.19 51.58 19.09
N LYS A 198 2.38 51.68 18.03
CA LYS A 198 1.93 52.96 17.45
C LYS A 198 1.21 53.82 18.48
N CYS A 199 0.30 53.23 19.26
CA CYS A 199 -0.43 53.94 20.31
C CYS A 199 0.49 54.35 21.47
N MET A 200 1.41 53.50 21.91
CA MET A 200 2.39 53.85 22.95
C MET A 200 3.33 54.97 22.49
N LEU A 201 3.77 54.98 21.23
CA LEU A 201 4.53 56.08 20.63
C LEU A 201 3.73 57.40 20.64
N LYS A 202 2.44 57.37 20.28
CA LYS A 202 1.53 58.52 20.34
C LYS A 202 1.42 59.06 21.77
N MET A 203 1.27 58.16 22.75
CA MET A 203 1.17 58.51 24.18
C MET A 203 2.49 59.06 24.75
N ALA A 204 3.63 58.62 24.23
CA ALA A 204 4.96 59.12 24.58
C ALA A 204 5.36 60.41 23.82
N ASN A 205 4.42 61.03 23.09
CA ASN A 205 4.61 62.24 22.27
C ASN A 205 5.65 62.09 21.14
N VAL A 206 5.85 60.88 20.62
CA VAL A 206 6.68 60.63 19.43
C VAL A 206 5.83 60.84 18.18
N LYS A 207 6.26 61.75 17.29
CA LYS A 207 5.52 62.13 16.07
C LYS A 207 5.91 61.33 14.82
N ASP A 208 7.11 60.76 14.80
CA ASP A 208 7.61 59.96 13.66
C ASP A 208 7.43 58.46 13.96
N PHE A 209 6.57 57.79 13.19
CA PHE A 209 6.26 56.37 13.34
C PHE A 209 7.10 55.45 12.45
N LYS A 210 8.10 55.98 11.72
CA LYS A 210 8.98 55.16 10.85
C LYS A 210 9.69 54.04 11.58
N ILE A 211 9.88 54.13 12.90
CA ILE A 211 10.47 53.04 13.67
C ILE A 211 9.66 51.74 13.57
N LEU A 212 8.35 51.80 13.32
CA LEU A 212 7.49 50.63 13.18
C LEU A 212 7.88 49.74 11.98
N GLN A 213 8.62 50.28 11.00
CA GLN A 213 9.17 49.51 9.87
C GLN A 213 10.18 48.45 10.32
N TYR A 214 10.78 48.63 11.50
CA TYR A 214 11.85 47.79 12.04
C TYR A 214 11.35 46.86 13.16
N MET A 215 10.04 46.69 13.30
CA MET A 215 9.45 45.93 14.41
C MET A 215 9.07 44.50 14.03
N ASP A 216 9.53 43.98 12.88
CA ASP A 216 9.25 42.60 12.47
C ASP A 216 10.02 41.60 13.35
N LEU A 217 11.33 41.78 13.51
CA LEU A 217 12.13 40.93 14.40
C LEU A 217 11.63 40.95 15.85
N PRO A 218 11.41 42.11 16.51
CA PRO A 218 10.82 42.16 17.83
C PRO A 218 9.54 41.33 17.97
N TYR A 219 8.64 41.36 16.99
CA TYR A 219 7.41 40.56 17.06
C TYR A 219 7.68 39.06 17.16
N TRP A 220 8.67 38.56 16.43
CA TRP A 220 8.97 37.12 16.38
C TRP A 220 9.84 36.64 17.54
N VAL A 221 10.73 37.48 18.07
CA VAL A 221 11.68 37.07 19.11
C VAL A 221 11.22 37.39 20.52
N ILE A 222 10.15 38.15 20.69
CA ILE A 222 9.54 38.40 22.00
C ILE A 222 8.44 37.36 22.20
N ASP A 223 8.30 36.82 23.41
CA ASP A 223 7.15 35.97 23.71
C ASP A 223 5.86 36.74 23.38
N GLN A 224 4.86 36.06 22.82
CA GLN A 224 3.60 36.68 22.39
C GLN A 224 2.70 37.08 23.59
N GLU A 225 3.24 37.89 24.49
CA GLU A 225 2.66 38.37 25.73
C GLU A 225 2.60 39.89 25.71
N ARG A 226 1.41 40.46 25.92
CA ARG A 226 1.19 41.92 25.87
C ARG A 226 2.07 42.68 26.87
N ARG A 227 2.35 42.09 28.04
CA ARG A 227 3.25 42.66 29.04
C ARG A 227 4.69 42.76 28.54
N LYS A 228 5.17 41.75 27.81
CA LYS A 228 6.52 41.75 27.23
C LYS A 228 6.65 42.81 26.14
N TYR A 229 5.59 43.07 25.38
CA TYR A 229 5.57 44.17 24.41
C TYR A 229 5.67 45.56 25.05
N VAL A 230 5.02 45.77 26.20
CA VAL A 230 5.14 47.02 26.97
C VAL A 230 6.55 47.17 27.56
N ARG A 231 7.15 46.07 28.07
CA ARG A 231 8.55 46.07 28.54
C ARG A 231 9.53 46.38 27.42
N PHE A 232 9.38 45.72 26.27
CA PHE A 232 10.15 46.04 25.07
C PHE A 232 10.05 47.52 24.71
N PHE A 233 8.83 48.08 24.72
CA PHE A 233 8.62 49.49 24.45
C PHE A 233 9.40 50.37 25.44
N ASN A 234 9.30 50.12 26.74
CA ASN A 234 9.89 50.98 27.77
C ASN A 234 11.41 50.83 27.91
N ASP A 235 11.91 49.60 27.89
CA ASP A 235 13.27 49.28 28.31
C ASP A 235 14.26 49.20 27.14
N ILE A 236 13.74 49.05 25.91
CA ILE A 236 14.54 48.90 24.69
C ILE A 236 14.19 49.99 23.68
N LEU A 237 12.92 50.11 23.27
CA LEU A 237 12.54 51.03 22.20
C LEU A 237 12.68 52.50 22.63
N CYS A 238 11.97 52.90 23.68
CA CYS A 238 11.87 54.27 24.20
C CYS A 238 13.26 54.83 24.61
N ASP A 239 14.10 53.99 25.22
CA ASP A 239 15.45 54.35 25.70
C ASP A 239 16.46 54.57 24.55
N ASN A 240 16.24 53.96 23.37
CA ASN A 240 17.22 53.95 22.27
C ASN A 240 16.77 54.69 21.01
N LEU A 241 15.54 55.19 20.96
CA LEU A 241 15.03 55.95 19.82
C LEU A 241 15.90 57.19 19.48
N PRO A 242 16.17 57.47 18.19
CA PRO A 242 15.75 56.74 16.98
C PRO A 242 16.78 55.72 16.45
N ASN A 243 17.77 55.29 17.24
CA ASN A 243 18.90 54.49 16.77
C ASN A 243 18.56 52.98 16.67
N ILE A 244 18.35 52.49 15.45
CA ILE A 244 17.97 51.09 15.16
C ILE A 244 19.05 50.11 15.60
N ASP A 245 20.33 50.41 15.35
CA ASP A 245 21.44 49.53 15.67
C ASP A 245 21.57 49.34 17.19
N ARG A 246 21.30 50.39 17.98
CA ARG A 246 21.22 50.28 19.45
C ARG A 246 20.02 49.45 19.90
N ILE A 247 18.85 49.65 19.29
CA ILE A 247 17.65 48.85 19.57
C ILE A 247 17.92 47.37 19.29
N PHE A 248 18.53 47.05 18.16
CA PHE A 248 18.92 45.69 17.79
C PHE A 248 19.89 45.10 18.81
N ASN A 249 20.96 45.83 19.15
CA ASN A 249 21.95 45.37 20.13
C ASN A 249 21.36 45.12 21.51
N GLU A 250 20.51 46.02 22.01
CA GLU A 250 19.81 45.83 23.28
C GLU A 250 18.87 44.62 23.22
N LEU A 251 18.14 44.43 22.11
CA LEU A 251 17.28 43.25 21.94
C LEU A 251 18.08 41.94 21.88
N ALA A 252 19.21 41.93 21.18
CA ALA A 252 20.01 40.75 20.88
C ALA A 252 20.96 40.33 22.02
N ARG A 253 21.60 41.31 22.67
CA ARG A 253 22.80 41.09 23.50
C ARG A 253 22.65 41.52 24.96
N SER A 254 21.61 42.29 25.30
CA SER A 254 21.41 42.73 26.69
C SER A 254 20.58 41.73 27.50
N GLU A 255 20.75 41.75 28.82
CA GLU A 255 19.88 40.99 29.75
C GLU A 255 18.41 41.41 29.61
N LYS A 256 18.15 42.69 29.33
CA LYS A 256 16.79 43.21 29.11
C LYS A 256 16.14 42.52 27.91
N GLY A 257 16.86 42.46 26.78
CA GLY A 257 16.42 41.80 25.54
C GLY A 257 16.19 40.31 25.73
N ILE A 258 17.18 39.60 26.29
CA ILE A 258 17.12 38.17 26.59
C ILE A 258 15.89 37.84 27.46
N SER A 259 15.59 38.67 28.46
CA SER A 259 14.44 38.45 29.35
C SER A 259 13.06 38.56 28.66
N LEU A 260 12.99 39.06 27.43
CA LEU A 260 11.75 39.17 26.66
C LEU A 260 11.35 37.87 25.96
N ASN A 261 12.27 36.90 25.87
CA ASN A 261 12.03 35.58 25.31
C ASN A 261 12.21 34.50 26.39
N SER A 262 11.22 33.64 26.54
CA SER A 262 11.23 32.54 27.51
C SER A 262 12.30 31.49 27.27
N GLU A 263 12.80 31.36 26.05
CA GLU A 263 13.91 30.47 25.71
C GLU A 263 15.28 31.05 26.10
N GLY A 264 15.34 32.29 26.58
CA GLY A 264 16.57 32.93 27.07
C GLY A 264 17.53 33.40 25.97
N GLU A 265 17.10 33.38 24.70
CA GLU A 265 17.85 33.89 23.56
C GLU A 265 16.85 34.47 22.54
N THR A 266 17.06 35.74 22.15
CA THR A 266 16.25 36.42 21.11
C THR A 266 16.84 36.20 19.72
N ILE A 267 18.16 36.33 19.60
CA ILE A 267 18.94 36.12 18.37
C ILE A 267 20.06 35.13 18.67
N LYS A 268 20.26 34.15 17.78
CA LYS A 268 21.30 33.12 17.88
C LYS A 268 22.68 33.75 17.76
N LEU A 269 23.28 34.10 18.91
CA LEU A 269 24.48 34.94 18.94
C LEU A 269 25.66 34.30 18.22
N ASP A 270 25.83 32.98 18.30
CA ASP A 270 26.88 32.26 17.58
C ASP A 270 26.74 32.37 16.05
N THR A 271 25.50 32.32 15.55
CA THR A 271 25.22 32.41 14.11
C THR A 271 25.42 33.85 13.64
N LEU A 272 24.90 34.81 14.41
CA LEU A 272 25.05 36.23 14.13
C LEU A 272 26.53 36.65 14.12
N THR A 273 27.30 36.25 15.13
CA THR A 273 28.73 36.61 15.25
C THR A 273 29.55 36.06 14.08
N LYS A 274 29.25 34.84 13.61
CA LYS A 274 29.90 34.28 12.41
C LYS A 274 29.63 35.13 11.18
N MET A 275 28.39 35.58 10.99
CA MET A 275 28.04 36.46 9.88
C MET A 275 28.75 37.81 9.99
N GLU A 276 28.77 38.41 11.18
CA GLU A 276 29.40 39.72 11.43
C GLU A 276 30.92 39.72 11.19
N ASN A 277 31.61 38.61 11.48
CA ASN A 277 33.05 38.50 11.26
C ASN A 277 33.46 38.64 9.78
N GLU A 278 32.52 38.47 8.86
CA GLU A 278 32.74 38.57 7.41
C GLU A 278 32.26 39.91 6.83
N LEU A 279 31.83 40.85 7.68
CA LEU A 279 31.18 42.11 7.29
C LEU A 279 31.97 43.33 7.76
N ASP A 280 31.93 44.41 6.98
CA ASP A 280 32.35 45.72 7.49
C ASP A 280 31.29 46.36 8.40
N SER A 281 31.61 47.50 9.01
CA SER A 281 30.69 48.19 9.94
C SER A 281 29.41 48.68 9.28
N GLN A 282 29.46 49.06 8.00
CA GLN A 282 28.29 49.54 7.25
C GLN A 282 27.41 48.37 6.82
N GLU A 283 28.01 47.28 6.36
CA GLU A 283 27.31 46.04 6.03
C GLU A 283 26.66 45.40 7.28
N SER A 284 27.33 45.47 8.44
CA SER A 284 26.76 45.04 9.72
C SER A 284 25.53 45.87 10.10
N SER A 285 25.58 47.19 9.94
CA SER A 285 24.42 48.07 10.17
C SER A 285 23.26 47.74 9.21
N ASN A 286 23.57 47.45 7.94
CA ASN A 286 22.56 47.00 6.97
C ASN A 286 21.94 45.66 7.37
N LEU A 287 22.75 44.68 7.80
CA LEU A 287 22.27 43.39 8.31
C LEU A 287 21.29 43.58 9.47
N TYR A 288 21.61 44.43 10.46
CA TYR A 288 20.72 44.69 11.60
C TYR A 288 19.39 45.28 11.17
N ARG A 289 19.42 46.27 10.27
CA ARG A 289 18.21 46.89 9.74
C ARG A 289 17.35 45.89 8.98
N VAL A 290 17.96 45.07 8.13
CA VAL A 290 17.25 44.04 7.35
C VAL A 290 16.67 42.96 8.25
N LEU A 291 17.39 42.48 9.27
CA LEU A 291 16.83 41.54 10.24
C LEU A 291 15.65 42.18 10.99
N MET A 292 15.81 43.42 11.48
CA MET A 292 14.78 44.14 12.22
C MET A 292 13.49 44.35 11.40
N SER A 293 13.62 44.71 10.12
CA SER A 293 12.46 44.95 9.25
C SER A 293 11.92 43.68 8.59
N ARG A 294 12.78 42.71 8.27
CA ARG A 294 12.60 41.51 7.42
C ARG A 294 12.04 41.79 6.02
N ILE A 295 10.99 42.61 5.91
CA ILE A 295 10.41 43.20 4.70
C ILE A 295 10.86 44.66 4.61
N PHE A 296 11.52 45.03 3.51
CA PHE A 296 12.11 46.35 3.30
C PHE A 296 11.96 46.81 1.85
N THR A 297 12.16 48.12 1.59
CA THR A 297 11.96 48.73 0.26
C THR A 297 13.24 49.31 -0.34
N ASP A 298 14.29 49.49 0.46
CA ASP A 298 15.57 50.01 0.01
C ASP A 298 16.48 48.86 -0.44
N GLU A 299 16.69 48.74 -1.75
CA GLU A 299 17.55 47.73 -2.37
C GLU A 299 19.00 47.81 -1.86
N LYS A 300 19.47 49.00 -1.43
CA LYS A 300 20.83 49.20 -0.90
C LYS A 300 21.11 48.49 0.41
N LEU A 301 20.07 47.97 1.07
CA LEU A 301 20.21 47.18 2.28
C LEU A 301 20.61 45.71 2.00
N ILE A 302 20.53 45.26 0.73
CA ILE A 302 20.94 43.92 0.33
C ILE A 302 22.47 43.86 0.27
N ILE A 303 23.07 43.22 1.27
CA ILE A 303 24.50 42.89 1.31
C ILE A 303 24.75 41.53 0.66
N LYS A 304 26.01 41.27 0.27
CA LYS A 304 26.41 40.05 -0.46
C LYS A 304 25.97 38.76 0.24
N GLN A 305 26.08 38.69 1.56
CA GLN A 305 25.68 37.53 2.38
C GLN A 305 24.17 37.24 2.33
N LEU A 306 23.34 38.20 1.88
CA LEU A 306 21.89 38.06 1.81
C LEU A 306 21.36 37.82 0.39
N GLU A 307 22.17 37.95 -0.67
CA GLU A 307 21.73 37.89 -2.08
C GLU A 307 21.02 36.57 -2.44
N GLY A 308 21.34 35.46 -1.78
CA GLY A 308 20.67 34.15 -1.95
C GLY A 308 19.44 33.92 -1.06
N HIS A 309 19.15 34.86 -0.15
CA HIS A 309 18.11 34.74 0.88
C HIS A 309 17.04 35.83 0.77
N VAL A 310 17.08 36.67 -0.26
CA VAL A 310 16.14 37.77 -0.47
C VAL A 310 15.14 37.43 -1.56
N VAL A 311 13.87 37.73 -1.28
CA VAL A 311 12.73 37.47 -2.15
C VAL A 311 12.16 38.80 -2.60
N LYS A 312 12.11 39.01 -3.91
CA LYS A 312 11.55 40.23 -4.52
C LYS A 312 10.02 40.17 -4.58
N GLY A 313 9.37 41.29 -4.33
CA GLY A 313 7.90 41.42 -4.35
C GLY A 313 7.45 42.88 -4.34
N VAL A 314 6.23 43.12 -3.89
CA VAL A 314 5.59 44.44 -3.89
C VAL A 314 4.73 44.67 -2.63
N LEU A 315 4.48 45.92 -2.26
CA LEU A 315 3.65 46.28 -1.09
C LEU A 315 2.22 46.68 -1.48
N LEU A 316 1.23 45.99 -0.92
CA LEU A 316 -0.18 46.31 -1.07
C LEU A 316 -0.69 47.04 0.19
N PRO A 317 -1.43 48.16 0.08
CA PRO A 317 -2.06 48.78 1.25
C PRO A 317 -2.97 47.80 2.00
N TYR A 318 -2.86 47.72 3.32
CA TYR A 318 -3.56 46.71 4.13
C TYR A 318 -5.09 46.85 4.05
N LEU A 319 -5.63 48.06 3.85
CA LEU A 319 -7.07 48.24 3.62
C LEU A 319 -7.58 47.50 2.37
N LYS A 320 -6.79 47.46 1.29
CA LYS A 320 -7.12 46.69 0.08
C LYS A 320 -7.03 45.18 0.30
N TRP A 321 -6.10 44.76 1.15
CA TRP A 321 -6.04 43.37 1.58
C TRP A 321 -7.30 42.93 2.34
N ILE A 322 -7.81 43.77 3.26
CA ILE A 322 -9.06 43.48 4.00
C ILE A 322 -10.27 43.37 3.06
N GLU A 323 -10.37 44.22 2.03
CA GLU A 323 -11.46 44.16 1.03
C GLU A 323 -11.50 42.81 0.31
N ILE A 324 -10.33 42.27 -0.05
CA ILE A 324 -10.20 41.03 -0.83
C ILE A 324 -10.32 39.78 0.05
N PHE A 325 -9.85 39.85 1.29
CA PHE A 325 -9.94 38.77 2.26
C PHE A 325 -10.76 39.17 3.49
N PRO A 326 -12.10 39.30 3.39
CA PRO A 326 -12.93 39.88 4.46
C PRO A 326 -12.98 39.04 5.74
N LYS A 327 -12.82 37.72 5.65
CA LYS A 327 -12.75 36.81 6.81
C LYS A 327 -11.35 36.58 7.36
N GLY A 328 -10.32 37.24 6.78
CA GLY A 328 -8.91 37.08 7.14
C GLY A 328 -8.30 35.78 6.59
N GLN A 329 -6.97 35.75 6.55
CA GLN A 329 -6.18 34.51 6.45
C GLN A 329 -5.41 34.41 7.75
N GLU A 330 -5.97 33.69 8.73
CA GLU A 330 -5.41 33.61 10.07
C GLU A 330 -3.95 33.10 9.98
N TYR A 331 -3.05 33.80 10.67
CA TYR A 331 -1.59 33.58 10.72
C TYR A 331 -0.80 34.02 9.49
N VAL A 332 -1.30 33.92 8.25
CA VAL A 332 -0.52 34.34 7.06
C VAL A 332 -0.20 35.84 7.10
N GLU A 333 -1.17 36.65 7.53
CA GLU A 333 -1.03 38.10 7.63
C GLU A 333 0.17 38.51 8.51
N ASP A 334 0.45 37.75 9.58
CA ASP A 334 1.58 38.04 10.48
C ASP A 334 2.95 37.96 9.76
N PHE A 335 3.07 37.12 8.74
CA PHE A 335 4.30 36.96 7.94
C PHE A 335 4.43 37.96 6.81
N LEU A 336 3.38 38.68 6.47
CA LEU A 336 3.38 39.55 5.28
C LEU A 336 3.20 41.02 5.65
N LEU A 337 2.66 41.30 6.83
CA LEU A 337 2.41 42.66 7.29
C LEU A 337 3.72 43.43 7.52
N THR A 338 3.77 44.67 7.05
CA THR A 338 4.84 45.63 7.36
C THR A 338 4.26 47.04 7.50
N TYR A 339 5.04 47.97 8.02
CA TYR A 339 4.70 49.39 8.06
C TYR A 339 5.46 50.11 6.95
N TYR A 340 4.82 51.01 6.21
CA TYR A 340 5.45 51.79 5.16
C TYR A 340 4.68 53.09 4.90
N GLN A 341 5.39 54.22 4.74
CA GLN A 341 4.79 55.55 4.51
C GLN A 341 3.59 55.85 5.43
N ASP A 342 3.81 55.72 6.73
CA ASP A 342 2.83 55.99 7.78
C ASP A 342 1.57 55.09 7.84
N ASP A 343 1.50 54.02 7.04
CA ASP A 343 0.38 53.04 7.06
C ASP A 343 0.82 51.57 6.95
N PHE A 344 -0.10 50.65 7.24
CA PHE A 344 0.13 49.21 7.16
C PHE A 344 0.02 48.70 5.72
N HIS A 345 0.94 47.81 5.37
CA HIS A 345 1.02 47.20 4.05
C HIS A 345 1.25 45.68 4.17
N VAL A 346 0.91 44.94 3.12
CA VAL A 346 1.13 43.50 2.99
C VAL A 346 2.10 43.27 1.84
N PHE A 347 3.17 42.53 2.11
CA PHE A 347 4.11 42.08 1.10
C PHE A 347 3.52 40.94 0.26
N ILE A 348 3.59 41.08 -1.06
CA ILE A 348 3.10 40.10 -2.04
C ILE A 348 4.23 39.78 -3.01
N SER A 349 4.46 38.49 -3.27
CA SER A 349 5.46 38.00 -4.21
C SER A 349 4.95 36.75 -4.92
N ASP A 350 5.44 36.48 -6.12
CA ASP A 350 5.20 35.22 -6.82
C ASP A 350 5.82 34.01 -6.08
N ASN A 351 6.80 34.25 -5.21
CA ASN A 351 7.44 33.24 -4.36
C ASN A 351 7.03 33.38 -2.88
N ILE A 352 5.74 33.58 -2.62
CA ILE A 352 5.20 33.84 -1.27
C ILE A 352 5.55 32.72 -0.24
N GLU A 353 5.71 31.49 -0.70
CA GLU A 353 6.04 30.34 0.17
C GLU A 353 7.42 30.44 0.81
N SER A 354 8.34 31.16 0.18
CA SER A 354 9.69 31.37 0.72
C SER A 354 9.73 32.39 1.87
N VAL A 355 8.69 33.21 2.05
CA VAL A 355 8.63 34.30 3.04
C VAL A 355 7.67 34.02 4.20
N VAL A 356 6.91 32.91 4.13
CA VAL A 356 6.02 32.43 5.19
C VAL A 356 6.54 31.12 5.77
N TYR A 357 6.09 30.76 6.97
CA TYR A 357 6.42 29.47 7.56
C TYR A 357 5.81 28.32 6.74
N GLU A 358 6.58 27.24 6.54
CA GLU A 358 6.28 26.17 5.59
C GLU A 358 4.92 25.46 5.81
N SER A 359 4.37 25.47 7.03
CA SER A 359 3.07 24.84 7.33
C SER A 359 1.85 25.69 7.00
N ILE A 360 2.05 26.93 6.56
CA ILE A 360 0.97 27.87 6.28
C ILE A 360 0.44 27.63 4.86
N ASP A 361 -0.85 27.34 4.75
CA ASP A 361 -1.52 27.17 3.46
C ASP A 361 -1.59 28.51 2.68
N THR A 362 -0.85 28.58 1.57
CA THR A 362 -0.82 29.75 0.68
C THR A 362 -1.67 29.58 -0.58
N SER A 363 -2.39 28.45 -0.74
CA SER A 363 -3.13 28.11 -1.96
C SER A 363 -4.13 29.20 -2.37
N LYS A 364 -4.97 29.65 -1.43
CA LYS A 364 -5.95 30.74 -1.63
C LYS A 364 -5.31 32.09 -1.97
N LEU A 365 -4.07 32.31 -1.52
CA LEU A 365 -3.32 33.52 -1.86
C LEU A 365 -2.84 33.42 -3.29
N LYS A 366 -2.22 32.30 -3.70
CA LYS A 366 -1.69 32.08 -5.05
C LYS A 366 -2.72 32.36 -6.15
N GLU A 367 -3.96 31.94 -5.94
CA GLU A 367 -5.07 32.22 -6.88
C GLU A 367 -5.34 33.71 -7.09
N ASN A 368 -5.07 34.53 -6.08
CA ASN A 368 -5.36 35.97 -6.08
C ASN A 368 -4.12 36.86 -6.18
N ILE A 369 -2.90 36.33 -6.05
CA ILE A 369 -1.63 37.10 -6.12
C ILE A 369 -1.56 37.94 -7.39
N LYS A 370 -1.90 37.37 -8.56
CA LYS A 370 -1.90 38.09 -9.85
C LYS A 370 -2.89 39.27 -9.89
N LYS A 371 -3.99 39.20 -9.14
CA LYS A 371 -4.95 40.31 -9.03
C LYS A 371 -4.45 41.35 -8.04
N LEU A 372 -3.86 40.91 -6.92
CA LEU A 372 -3.34 41.76 -5.85
C LEU A 372 -2.15 42.61 -6.31
N THR A 373 -1.25 42.05 -7.12
CA THR A 373 -0.08 42.77 -7.66
C THR A 373 -0.47 43.96 -8.55
N LEU A 374 -1.64 43.92 -9.22
CA LEU A 374 -2.15 45.05 -10.02
C LEU A 374 -2.48 46.30 -9.19
N PHE A 375 -2.74 46.12 -7.90
CA PHE A 375 -3.08 47.22 -6.98
C PHE A 375 -1.84 47.76 -6.23
N SER A 376 -0.66 47.19 -6.47
CA SER A 376 0.60 47.63 -5.86
C SER A 376 1.45 48.44 -6.84
N LYS A 377 2.19 49.42 -6.32
CA LYS A 377 3.11 50.28 -7.09
C LYS A 377 4.51 50.36 -6.51
N THR A 378 4.77 49.69 -5.39
CA THR A 378 6.02 49.85 -4.63
C THR A 378 6.75 48.51 -4.61
N GLU A 379 7.92 48.47 -5.23
CA GLU A 379 8.84 47.34 -5.14
C GLU A 379 9.34 47.19 -3.70
N ALA A 380 9.40 45.94 -3.24
CA ALA A 380 9.91 45.59 -1.92
C ALA A 380 10.61 44.24 -1.96
N TYR A 381 11.32 43.96 -0.87
CA TYR A 381 12.10 42.76 -0.68
C TYR A 381 11.77 42.18 0.69
N ALA A 382 11.89 40.87 0.82
CA ALA A 382 11.71 40.16 2.08
C ALA A 382 12.82 39.13 2.27
N LEU A 383 13.37 39.00 3.48
CA LEU A 383 14.19 37.86 3.80
C LEU A 383 13.35 36.58 3.77
N SER A 384 13.91 35.52 3.20
CA SER A 384 13.34 34.18 3.27
C SER A 384 13.18 33.74 4.72
N TRP A 385 12.07 33.09 5.02
CA TRP A 385 11.72 32.69 6.37
C TRP A 385 12.75 31.72 6.96
N ASN A 386 13.22 30.78 6.15
CA ASN A 386 14.23 29.78 6.57
C ASN A 386 15.56 30.43 6.98
N PHE A 387 15.99 31.47 6.26
CA PHE A 387 17.17 32.23 6.65
C PHE A 387 16.93 32.98 7.97
N PHE A 388 15.77 33.64 8.09
CA PHE A 388 15.42 34.39 9.29
C PHE A 388 15.40 33.50 10.56
N GLU A 389 14.81 32.31 10.49
CA GLU A 389 14.82 31.32 11.59
C GLU A 389 16.21 30.76 11.91
N SER A 390 17.13 30.78 10.93
CA SER A 390 18.51 30.35 11.18
C SER A 390 19.25 31.32 12.12
N VAL A 391 18.88 32.59 12.12
CA VAL A 391 19.51 33.66 12.90
C VAL A 391 18.70 34.03 14.15
N ALA A 392 17.37 33.92 14.12
CA ALA A 392 16.49 34.35 15.21
C ALA A 392 15.73 33.20 15.86
N ASN A 393 15.33 33.39 17.11
CA ASN A 393 14.53 32.43 17.84
C ASN A 393 13.03 32.79 17.79
N THR A 394 12.33 32.25 16.78
CA THR A 394 10.99 32.74 16.40
C THR A 394 9.83 32.03 17.13
N ASN A 395 8.93 32.81 17.72
CA ASN A 395 7.77 32.37 18.51
C ASN A 395 6.48 32.16 17.68
N ILE A 396 6.47 31.25 16.69
CA ILE A 396 5.32 31.07 15.78
C ILE A 396 4.15 30.26 16.41
N GLY A 397 3.25 30.84 17.20
CA GLY A 397 2.00 30.12 17.57
C GLY A 397 2.14 29.02 18.64
N GLY A 398 3.08 29.18 19.58
CA GLY A 398 3.17 28.37 20.82
C GLY A 398 3.75 26.95 20.65
N LEU A 399 3.86 26.22 21.75
CA LEU A 399 4.39 24.85 21.81
C LEU A 399 3.29 23.80 21.59
N VAL A 400 3.63 22.65 20.99
CA VAL A 400 2.73 21.49 20.86
C VAL A 400 2.51 20.74 22.18
N VAL A 401 3.23 21.13 23.22
CA VAL A 401 3.18 20.56 24.57
C VAL A 401 2.94 21.67 25.58
N GLU A 402 1.95 21.46 26.46
CA GLU A 402 1.64 22.32 27.61
C GLU A 402 2.25 21.72 28.88
N PHE A 403 3.13 22.47 29.55
CA PHE A 403 3.84 22.01 30.74
C PHE A 403 3.12 22.38 32.03
N LYS A 404 3.12 21.47 33.01
CA LYS A 404 2.42 21.67 34.31
C LYS A 404 3.04 22.75 35.20
N SER A 405 4.33 23.05 35.05
CA SER A 405 5.02 24.09 35.82
C SER A 405 6.16 24.72 35.01
N ARG A 406 6.63 25.88 35.47
CA ARG A 406 7.78 26.58 34.89
C ARG A 406 9.07 25.75 34.97
N GLU A 407 9.32 25.11 36.11
CA GLU A 407 10.50 24.26 36.28
C GLU A 407 10.54 23.09 35.27
N ILE A 408 9.38 22.52 34.95
CA ILE A 408 9.25 21.43 33.97
C ILE A 408 9.51 21.97 32.57
N ARG A 409 8.99 23.15 32.26
CA ARG A 409 9.24 23.84 30.99
C ARG A 409 10.73 24.16 30.81
N ASP A 410 11.41 24.61 31.86
CA ASP A 410 12.85 24.93 31.80
C ASP A 410 13.69 23.66 31.60
N LYS A 411 13.32 22.55 32.25
CA LYS A 411 13.91 21.22 31.98
C LYS A 411 13.65 20.73 30.55
N ALA A 412 12.44 20.95 30.04
CA ALA A 412 12.11 20.61 28.66
C ALA A 412 12.92 21.43 27.65
N LEU A 413 13.12 22.72 27.93
CA LEU A 413 13.96 23.59 27.13
C LEU A 413 15.43 23.13 27.14
N GLN A 414 15.97 22.81 28.33
CA GLN A 414 17.32 22.27 28.45
C GLN A 414 17.46 20.96 27.66
N PHE A 415 16.47 20.07 27.74
CA PHE A 415 16.42 18.84 26.96
C PHE A 415 16.44 19.12 25.46
N VAL A 416 15.56 20.01 24.97
CA VAL A 416 15.50 20.37 23.55
C VAL A 416 16.83 20.94 23.07
N ASN A 417 17.40 21.91 23.79
CA ASN A 417 18.67 22.52 23.39
C ASN A 417 19.85 21.53 23.42
N THR A 418 19.83 20.57 24.34
CA THR A 418 20.85 19.52 24.41
C THR A 418 20.77 18.57 23.22
N TYR A 419 19.56 18.22 22.77
CA TYR A 419 19.33 17.16 21.79
C TYR A 419 18.92 17.67 20.40
N ILE A 420 18.95 18.97 20.14
CA ILE A 420 18.49 19.55 18.86
C ILE A 420 19.31 19.09 17.65
N THR A 421 20.57 18.69 17.86
CA THR A 421 21.47 18.16 16.84
C THR A 421 21.61 16.63 16.91
N ASP A 422 20.96 15.98 17.88
CA ASP A 422 21.05 14.54 18.08
C ASP A 422 20.12 13.80 17.10
N ARG A 423 20.72 13.03 16.20
CA ARG A 423 19.99 12.27 15.16
C ARG A 423 19.12 11.17 15.75
N GLU A 424 19.58 10.53 16.82
CA GLU A 424 18.83 9.47 17.48
C GLU A 424 17.57 10.05 18.12
N LYS A 425 17.71 11.16 18.86
CA LYS A 425 16.56 11.83 19.46
C LYS A 425 15.57 12.35 18.44
N GLU A 426 16.04 12.77 17.28
CA GLU A 426 15.15 13.14 16.18
C GLU A 426 14.34 11.93 15.65
N LEU A 427 14.97 10.78 15.44
CA LEU A 427 14.26 9.56 15.04
C LEU A 427 13.27 9.08 16.12
N GLU A 428 13.66 9.11 17.39
CA GLU A 428 12.78 8.79 18.52
C GLU A 428 11.58 9.73 18.59
N SER A 429 11.80 11.01 18.33
CA SER A 429 10.76 12.02 18.37
C SER A 429 9.73 11.84 17.25
N LEU A 430 10.16 11.39 16.07
CA LEU A 430 9.31 11.07 14.93
C LEU A 430 8.52 9.77 15.15
N GLU A 431 9.16 8.75 15.72
CA GLU A 431 8.48 7.54 16.18
C GLU A 431 7.35 7.90 17.16
N TYR A 432 7.65 8.72 18.18
CA TYR A 432 6.62 9.12 19.12
C TYR A 432 5.52 9.96 18.47
N PHE A 433 5.88 10.83 17.51
CA PHE A 433 4.89 11.57 16.75
C PHE A 433 3.92 10.64 16.00
N MET A 434 4.39 9.54 15.42
CA MET A 434 3.52 8.53 14.81
C MET A 434 2.55 7.90 15.83
N GLU A 435 3.00 7.59 17.04
CA GLU A 435 2.12 7.12 18.13
C GLU A 435 1.04 8.15 18.50
N VAL A 436 1.41 9.44 18.56
CA VAL A 436 0.48 10.55 18.82
C VAL A 436 -0.58 10.70 17.71
N LEU A 437 -0.23 10.35 16.46
CA LEU A 437 -1.17 10.29 15.34
C LEU A 437 -2.11 9.07 15.39
N GLY A 438 -1.99 8.22 16.41
CA GLY A 438 -2.80 7.01 16.58
C GLY A 438 -2.26 5.78 15.86
N ILE A 439 -1.01 5.82 15.39
CA ILE A 439 -0.35 4.66 14.76
C ILE A 439 0.23 3.78 15.87
N LYS A 440 -0.22 2.52 15.95
CA LYS A 440 0.28 1.59 16.97
C LYS A 440 1.64 1.04 16.54
N ILE A 441 2.66 1.23 17.37
CA ILE A 441 4.00 0.68 17.16
C ILE A 441 4.14 -0.56 18.05
N ASP A 442 4.24 -1.74 17.41
CA ASP A 442 4.36 -3.03 18.12
C ASP A 442 5.81 -3.28 18.58
N SER A 443 6.80 -2.91 17.75
CA SER A 443 8.22 -2.99 18.13
C SER A 443 9.06 -1.99 17.34
N ALA A 444 10.06 -1.40 18.00
CA ALA A 444 11.07 -0.56 17.37
C ALA A 444 12.46 -1.15 17.62
N ASN A 445 13.17 -1.49 16.55
CA ASN A 445 14.56 -1.97 16.64
C ASN A 445 15.50 -0.89 16.11
N ARG A 446 16.54 -0.61 16.88
CA ARG A 446 17.62 0.29 16.47
C ARG A 446 18.75 -0.53 15.91
N THR A 447 19.15 -0.20 14.68
CA THR A 447 20.36 -0.79 14.09
C THR A 447 21.54 0.17 14.19
N ARG A 448 21.29 1.47 14.03
CA ARG A 448 22.30 2.55 14.11
C ARG A 448 21.69 3.82 14.73
N ASP A 449 22.50 4.85 15.00
CA ASP A 449 22.02 6.17 15.47
C ASP A 449 21.20 6.93 14.42
N TYR A 450 21.31 6.56 13.15
CA TYR A 450 20.58 7.18 12.04
C TYR A 450 19.60 6.22 11.32
N ILE A 451 19.35 5.01 11.83
CA ILE A 451 18.41 4.03 11.26
C ILE A 451 17.57 3.37 12.35
N ARG A 452 16.25 3.39 12.20
CA ARG A 452 15.30 2.69 13.06
C ARG A 452 14.28 1.89 12.25
N PHE A 453 14.08 0.63 12.63
CA PHE A 453 13.07 -0.27 12.07
C PHE A 453 11.83 -0.27 12.96
N LEU A 454 10.70 0.14 12.41
CA LEU A 454 9.42 0.20 13.10
C LEU A 454 8.49 -0.89 12.56
N LYS A 455 8.01 -1.78 13.43
CA LYS A 455 6.87 -2.65 13.13
C LYS A 455 5.63 -1.99 13.68
N ILE A 456 4.73 -1.59 12.79
CA ILE A 456 3.48 -0.91 13.12
C ILE A 456 2.28 -1.80 12.80
N VAL A 457 1.19 -1.59 13.50
CA VAL A 457 -0.10 -2.22 13.21
C VAL A 457 -1.05 -1.17 12.65
N ASP A 458 -1.45 -1.32 11.40
CA ASP A 458 -2.47 -0.50 10.75
C ASP A 458 -3.65 -1.40 10.36
N ARG A 459 -4.83 -1.15 10.95
CA ARG A 459 -6.09 -1.88 10.63
C ARG A 459 -5.97 -3.42 10.59
N ASN A 460 -5.14 -3.99 11.47
CA ASN A 460 -4.80 -5.41 11.61
C ASN A 460 -3.65 -5.94 10.73
N ASP A 461 -3.15 -5.16 9.77
CA ASP A 461 -1.95 -5.51 9.00
C ASP A 461 -0.68 -5.11 9.76
N LYS A 462 0.33 -6.01 9.75
CA LYS A 462 1.66 -5.73 10.32
C LYS A 462 2.57 -5.18 9.23
N ILE A 463 2.96 -3.93 9.38
CA ILE A 463 3.75 -3.18 8.40
C ILE A 463 5.12 -2.85 9.01
N THR A 464 6.18 -3.00 8.22
CA THR A 464 7.54 -2.62 8.61
C THR A 464 7.97 -1.35 7.88
N ILE A 465 8.32 -0.30 8.61
CA ILE A 465 8.81 0.97 8.07
C ILE A 465 10.21 1.25 8.60
N ILE A 466 11.10 1.76 7.75
CA ILE A 466 12.40 2.27 8.19
C ILE A 466 12.33 3.79 8.31
N LEU A 467 12.74 4.32 9.46
CA LEU A 467 13.09 5.73 9.63
C LEU A 467 14.60 5.89 9.47
N ALA A 468 15.04 6.75 8.57
CA ALA A 468 16.47 6.96 8.34
C ALA A 468 16.84 8.44 8.17
N LYS A 469 17.99 8.85 8.73
CA LYS A 469 18.59 10.20 8.58
C LYS A 469 20.07 10.13 8.18
N PRO A 470 20.40 9.63 6.98
CA PRO A 470 21.79 9.57 6.54
C PRO A 470 22.35 10.97 6.28
N SER A 471 23.61 11.18 6.66
CA SER A 471 24.34 12.44 6.54
C SER A 471 25.38 12.45 5.42
N ASN A 472 25.76 11.28 4.91
CA ASN A 472 26.78 11.09 3.88
C ASN A 472 26.50 9.82 3.05
N GLU A 473 27.25 9.62 1.96
CA GLU A 473 27.07 8.49 1.03
C GLU A 473 27.37 7.12 1.66
N ASP A 474 28.34 7.03 2.58
CA ASP A 474 28.69 5.76 3.24
C ASP A 474 27.55 5.28 4.16
N GLU A 475 26.87 6.20 4.83
CA GLU A 475 25.66 5.91 5.60
C GLU A 475 24.49 5.46 4.71
N ILE A 476 24.39 5.97 3.47
CA ILE A 476 23.39 5.50 2.49
C ILE A 476 23.71 4.09 2.02
N LYS A 477 24.98 3.80 1.70
CA LYS A 477 25.43 2.44 1.37
C LYS A 477 25.16 1.48 2.53
N SER A 478 25.38 1.92 3.76
CA SER A 478 25.01 1.14 4.95
C SER A 478 23.50 0.90 5.03
N LEU A 479 22.66 1.92 4.81
CA LEU A 479 21.20 1.75 4.80
C LEU A 479 20.77 0.73 3.72
N ILE A 480 21.31 0.83 2.50
CA ILE A 480 21.08 -0.12 1.42
C ILE A 480 21.45 -1.54 1.84
N LYS A 481 22.59 -1.69 2.53
CA LYS A 481 23.04 -2.98 3.07
C LYS A 481 22.05 -3.53 4.10
N GLU A 482 21.61 -2.72 5.06
CA GLU A 482 20.62 -3.13 6.08
C GLU A 482 19.28 -3.56 5.44
N ILE A 483 18.84 -2.85 4.38
CA ILE A 483 17.62 -3.21 3.63
C ILE A 483 17.79 -4.58 2.95
N LYS A 484 18.93 -4.80 2.26
CA LYS A 484 19.20 -6.06 1.53
C LYS A 484 19.43 -7.25 2.46
N GLU A 485 19.98 -7.02 3.65
CA GLU A 485 20.29 -8.07 4.62
C GLU A 485 19.12 -8.40 5.55
N SER A 486 18.09 -7.55 5.62
CA SER A 486 16.90 -7.77 6.45
C SER A 486 16.21 -9.10 6.17
N ASP A 487 15.68 -9.73 7.22
CA ASP A 487 14.87 -10.97 7.12
C ASP A 487 13.36 -10.67 7.12
N ASP A 488 12.96 -9.45 7.48
CA ASP A 488 11.60 -8.96 7.45
C ASP A 488 11.29 -8.28 6.12
N ILE A 489 10.03 -8.33 5.69
CA ILE A 489 9.56 -7.56 4.53
C ILE A 489 9.44 -6.09 4.94
N ILE A 490 10.17 -5.23 4.24
CA ILE A 490 10.16 -3.79 4.41
C ILE A 490 9.09 -3.21 3.49
N HIS A 491 8.13 -2.52 4.08
CA HIS A 491 6.97 -2.01 3.37
C HIS A 491 7.12 -0.54 2.98
N GLY A 492 7.97 0.24 3.66
CA GLY A 492 8.21 1.62 3.29
C GLY A 492 9.39 2.25 4.02
N ILE A 493 9.86 3.38 3.51
CA ILE A 493 10.94 4.16 4.11
C ILE A 493 10.53 5.62 4.25
N ILE A 494 10.78 6.16 5.43
CA ILE A 494 10.72 7.59 5.72
C ILE A 494 12.16 8.06 5.86
N LEU A 495 12.56 8.96 4.98
CA LEU A 495 13.91 9.48 4.96
C LEU A 495 13.93 10.97 5.31
N ILE A 496 14.74 11.34 6.29
CA ILE A 496 14.80 12.69 6.86
C ILE A 496 16.00 13.42 6.25
N GLU A 497 15.74 14.53 5.54
CA GLU A 497 16.76 15.47 5.04
C GLU A 497 18.02 14.81 4.43
N PRO A 498 17.91 14.00 3.36
CA PRO A 498 19.09 13.43 2.69
C PRO A 498 19.89 14.56 2.03
N GLN A 499 21.09 14.83 2.52
CA GLN A 499 21.90 15.90 1.94
C GLN A 499 22.61 15.47 0.64
N ILE A 500 22.81 14.17 0.36
CA ILE A 500 23.60 13.65 -0.81
C ILE A 500 23.10 12.23 -1.20
N GLY A 501 23.35 11.74 -2.44
CA GLY A 501 23.41 10.29 -2.76
C GLY A 501 22.09 9.52 -3.05
N LYS A 502 21.10 10.13 -3.72
CA LYS A 502 19.73 9.56 -3.85
C LYS A 502 19.53 8.47 -4.90
N GLU A 503 20.32 8.47 -5.96
CA GLU A 503 20.03 7.64 -7.14
C GLU A 503 20.17 6.14 -6.84
N GLU A 504 21.23 5.75 -6.14
CA GLU A 504 21.49 4.35 -5.79
C GLU A 504 20.43 3.79 -4.83
N LEU A 505 20.03 4.58 -3.83
CA LEU A 505 18.96 4.20 -2.91
C LEU A 505 17.63 4.07 -3.66
N SER A 506 17.26 5.06 -4.46
CA SER A 506 16.00 5.05 -5.21
C SER A 506 15.91 3.84 -6.15
N LYS A 507 16.99 3.53 -6.86
CA LYS A 507 17.08 2.33 -7.71
C LYS A 507 16.90 1.05 -6.91
N THR A 508 17.58 0.93 -5.76
CA THR A 508 17.45 -0.25 -4.88
C THR A 508 16.01 -0.40 -4.37
N LEU A 509 15.38 0.70 -3.96
CA LEU A 509 14.00 0.66 -3.45
C LEU A 509 12.99 0.31 -4.54
N ASP A 510 13.19 0.79 -5.77
CA ASP A 510 12.33 0.42 -6.91
C ASP A 510 12.46 -1.07 -7.26
N GLU A 511 13.69 -1.60 -7.26
CA GLU A 511 13.97 -3.03 -7.47
C GLU A 511 13.33 -3.93 -6.41
N LEU A 512 13.15 -3.42 -5.20
CA LEU A 512 12.52 -4.11 -4.06
C LEU A 512 11.05 -3.74 -3.86
N SER A 513 10.48 -2.85 -4.69
CA SER A 513 9.11 -2.32 -4.57
C SER A 513 8.79 -1.66 -3.22
N ILE A 514 9.74 -0.90 -2.67
CA ILE A 514 9.61 -0.20 -1.39
C ILE A 514 9.30 1.28 -1.63
N PRO A 515 8.09 1.79 -1.27
CA PRO A 515 7.79 3.21 -1.35
C PRO A 515 8.66 4.04 -0.40
N LEU A 516 9.12 5.20 -0.90
CA LEU A 516 9.91 6.18 -0.17
C LEU A 516 9.11 7.48 0.00
N ILE A 517 9.23 8.10 1.18
CA ILE A 517 8.89 9.52 1.36
C ILE A 517 10.04 10.27 2.03
N GLU A 518 10.20 11.52 1.65
CA GLU A 518 11.18 12.43 2.25
C GLU A 518 10.49 13.42 3.17
N LEU A 519 11.03 13.56 4.38
CA LEU A 519 10.59 14.57 5.35
C LEU A 519 11.65 15.66 5.46
N LYS A 520 11.20 16.91 5.32
CA LYS A 520 11.99 18.09 5.64
C LYS A 520 11.65 18.52 7.07
N ILE A 521 12.63 18.48 7.96
CA ILE A 521 12.41 18.74 9.39
C ILE A 521 13.27 19.92 9.78
N THR A 522 12.75 21.13 9.53
CA THR A 522 13.40 22.36 9.95
C THR A 522 13.61 22.40 11.47
N THR A 523 14.57 23.22 11.94
CA THR A 523 14.86 23.34 13.37
C THR A 523 13.62 23.60 14.24
N PRO A 524 12.64 24.44 13.85
CA PRO A 524 11.38 24.57 14.59
C PRO A 524 10.60 23.26 14.71
N LYS A 525 10.48 22.48 13.62
CA LYS A 525 9.80 21.17 13.64
C LYS A 525 10.54 20.20 14.55
N LYS A 526 11.88 20.16 14.48
CA LYS A 526 12.74 19.37 15.39
C LYS A 526 12.48 19.71 16.85
N ARG A 527 12.43 21.00 17.21
CA ARG A 527 12.13 21.44 18.58
C ARG A 527 10.76 20.96 19.05
N GLN A 528 9.72 21.11 18.23
CA GLN A 528 8.37 20.64 18.59
C GLN A 528 8.32 19.12 18.78
N LEU A 529 8.98 18.35 17.91
CA LEU A 529 9.11 16.91 18.05
C LEU A 529 9.87 16.52 19.33
N LEU A 530 10.95 17.22 19.67
CA LEU A 530 11.71 16.98 20.91
C LEU A 530 10.92 17.36 22.17
N TYR A 531 10.09 18.40 22.13
CA TYR A 531 9.15 18.69 23.22
C TYR A 531 8.12 17.57 23.39
N LEU A 532 7.60 16.99 22.29
CA LEU A 532 6.75 15.80 22.37
C LEU A 532 7.51 14.63 23.00
N LEU A 533 8.75 14.37 22.56
CA LEU A 533 9.57 13.29 23.13
C LEU A 533 9.83 13.50 24.63
N PHE A 534 10.14 14.72 25.06
CA PHE A 534 10.25 15.06 26.49
C PHE A 534 8.94 14.75 27.23
N SER A 535 7.79 15.11 26.65
CA SER A 535 6.47 14.79 27.22
C SER A 535 6.28 13.28 27.40
N LYS A 536 6.73 12.45 26.44
CA LYS A 536 6.69 10.98 26.53
C LYS A 536 7.51 10.47 27.72
N ILE A 537 8.74 10.94 27.84
CA ILE A 537 9.72 10.43 28.80
C ILE A 537 9.34 10.81 30.24
N TYR A 538 8.87 12.04 30.45
CA TYR A 538 8.70 12.60 31.80
C TYR A 538 7.22 12.70 32.26
N GLY A 539 6.22 12.51 31.38
CA GLY A 539 4.80 12.38 31.75
C GLY A 539 4.15 13.61 32.41
N GLN A 540 4.79 14.77 32.31
CA GLN A 540 4.46 15.98 33.06
C GLN A 540 3.83 17.09 32.22
N SER A 541 3.25 16.72 31.08
CA SER A 541 2.72 17.67 30.11
C SER A 541 1.54 17.13 29.31
N ARG A 542 0.74 18.05 28.75
CA ARG A 542 -0.44 17.76 27.93
C ARG A 542 -0.13 18.10 26.47
N ILE A 543 -0.49 17.21 25.55
CA ILE A 543 -0.32 17.43 24.11
C ILE A 543 -1.46 18.31 23.59
N ARG A 544 -1.11 19.34 22.82
CA ARG A 544 -2.03 20.27 22.16
C ARG A 544 -2.25 19.88 20.71
N LEU A 545 -3.35 19.18 20.44
CA LEU A 545 -3.68 18.65 19.10
C LEU A 545 -3.92 19.77 18.07
N ASP A 546 -4.48 20.90 18.50
CA ASP A 546 -4.64 22.14 17.72
C ASP A 546 -3.29 22.68 17.23
N SER A 547 -2.30 22.72 18.12
CA SER A 547 -0.94 23.16 17.79
C SER A 547 -0.19 22.15 16.92
N ILE A 548 -0.49 20.85 17.02
CA ILE A 548 0.13 19.83 16.16
C ILE A 548 -0.23 20.07 14.70
N GLU A 549 -1.50 20.37 14.40
CA GLU A 549 -1.93 20.64 13.03
C GLU A 549 -1.19 21.86 12.46
N LEU A 550 -1.04 22.92 13.25
CA LEU A 550 -0.33 24.13 12.86
C LEU A 550 1.19 23.93 12.69
N ARG A 551 1.84 23.14 13.55
CA ARG A 551 3.31 23.03 13.63
C ARG A 551 3.90 21.85 12.86
N LEU A 552 3.17 20.73 12.80
CA LEU A 552 3.62 19.42 12.29
C LEU A 552 2.62 18.80 11.30
N GLY A 553 1.61 19.55 10.83
CA GLY A 553 0.56 19.05 9.94
C GLY A 553 1.09 18.52 8.59
N ASP A 554 2.15 19.11 8.06
CA ASP A 554 2.82 18.66 6.85
C ASP A 554 3.52 17.29 7.03
N LEU A 555 4.18 17.09 8.17
CA LEU A 555 4.77 15.79 8.54
C LEU A 555 3.68 14.73 8.69
N LYS A 556 2.57 15.07 9.36
CA LYS A 556 1.39 14.20 9.50
C LYS A 556 0.83 13.77 8.14
N ASN A 557 0.67 14.72 7.21
CA ASN A 557 0.14 14.44 5.87
C ASN A 557 1.11 13.55 5.06
N SER A 558 2.40 13.80 5.18
CA SER A 558 3.45 13.00 4.52
C SER A 558 3.45 11.55 5.01
N ILE A 559 3.49 11.33 6.33
CA ILE A 559 3.42 9.99 6.92
C ILE A 559 2.14 9.28 6.49
N SER A 560 1.00 9.98 6.51
CA SER A 560 -0.28 9.43 6.07
C SER A 560 -0.26 9.01 4.60
N SER A 561 0.36 9.80 3.71
CA SER A 561 0.51 9.46 2.29
C SER A 561 1.34 8.20 2.08
N LEU A 562 2.44 8.01 2.83
CA LEU A 562 3.22 6.78 2.78
C LEU A 562 2.38 5.57 3.19
N LEU A 563 1.67 5.66 4.31
CA LEU A 563 0.82 4.56 4.81
C LEU A 563 -0.28 4.19 3.81
N LEU A 564 -0.86 5.18 3.12
CA LEU A 564 -1.83 4.92 2.04
C LEU A 564 -1.20 4.15 0.87
N LYS A 565 -0.01 4.55 0.41
CA LYS A 565 0.70 3.81 -0.66
C LYS A 565 1.02 2.38 -0.25
N ILE A 566 1.46 2.16 0.99
CA ILE A 566 1.70 0.82 1.52
C ILE A 566 0.41 0.00 1.53
N ARG A 567 -0.69 0.60 1.96
CA ARG A 567 -2.00 -0.04 2.00
C ARG A 567 -2.47 -0.45 0.61
N ASP A 568 -2.29 0.41 -0.39
CA ASP A 568 -2.67 0.13 -1.77
C ASP A 568 -1.85 -1.05 -2.35
N ASN A 569 -0.57 -1.18 -1.96
CA ASN A 569 0.25 -2.33 -2.32
C ASN A 569 -0.21 -3.63 -1.65
N LEU A 570 -0.65 -3.58 -0.38
CA LEU A 570 -1.08 -4.78 0.35
C LEU A 570 -2.53 -5.19 0.03
N ASN A 571 -3.41 -4.23 -0.28
CA ASN A 571 -4.81 -4.48 -0.59
C ASN A 571 -5.04 -4.59 -2.09
N LEU A 572 -4.94 -5.82 -2.60
CA LEU A 572 -5.19 -6.11 -4.00
C LEU A 572 -6.63 -5.75 -4.41
N LYS A 573 -6.75 -5.03 -5.52
CA LYS A 573 -8.03 -4.75 -6.15
C LYS A 573 -8.71 -6.07 -6.54
N GLN A 574 -9.86 -6.36 -5.93
CA GLN A 574 -10.63 -7.55 -6.28
C GLN A 574 -11.15 -7.45 -7.71
N LEU A 575 -10.88 -8.47 -8.50
CA LEU A 575 -11.43 -8.58 -9.84
C LEU A 575 -12.89 -9.05 -9.73
N PRO A 576 -13.84 -8.43 -10.46
CA PRO A 576 -15.23 -8.84 -10.42
C PRO A 576 -15.36 -10.24 -11.04
N ILE A 577 -15.53 -11.28 -10.23
CA ILE A 577 -15.61 -12.67 -10.71
C ILE A 577 -17.00 -12.89 -11.33
N PRO A 578 -17.11 -13.18 -12.64
CA PRO A 578 -18.41 -13.48 -13.25
C PRO A 578 -18.99 -14.78 -12.66
N LYS A 579 -20.31 -14.84 -12.45
CA LYS A 579 -21.01 -15.93 -11.73
C LYS A 579 -20.70 -17.36 -12.20
N ASN A 580 -20.19 -17.56 -13.42
CA ASN A 580 -19.90 -18.89 -14.00
C ASN A 580 -18.49 -19.04 -14.59
N LYS A 581 -17.59 -18.05 -14.45
CA LYS A 581 -16.30 -18.07 -15.13
C LYS A 581 -15.14 -18.31 -14.17
N ARG A 582 -14.09 -18.99 -14.66
CA ARG A 582 -12.86 -19.25 -13.92
C ARG A 582 -11.72 -18.49 -14.57
N LEU A 583 -11.29 -17.40 -13.93
CA LEU A 583 -10.31 -16.44 -14.46
C LEU A 583 -9.08 -17.10 -15.12
N ILE A 584 -8.46 -18.08 -14.45
CA ILE A 584 -7.31 -18.83 -14.98
C ILE A 584 -7.66 -19.55 -16.29
N GLN A 585 -8.82 -20.22 -16.34
CA GLN A 585 -9.25 -20.97 -17.51
C GLN A 585 -9.59 -20.08 -18.70
N SER A 586 -10.15 -18.90 -18.43
CA SER A 586 -10.40 -17.87 -19.44
C SER A 586 -9.09 -17.30 -19.98
N PHE A 587 -8.13 -17.01 -19.10
CA PHE A 587 -6.85 -16.40 -19.49
C PHE A 587 -5.94 -17.34 -20.29
N ASN A 588 -6.09 -18.65 -20.10
CA ASN A 588 -5.36 -19.65 -20.89
C ASN A 588 -5.67 -19.58 -22.39
N TRP A 589 -6.84 -19.09 -22.78
CA TRP A 589 -7.14 -18.81 -24.19
C TRP A 589 -6.25 -17.73 -24.81
N ILE A 590 -5.65 -16.86 -23.98
CA ILE A 590 -4.70 -15.83 -24.41
C ILE A 590 -3.28 -16.38 -24.29
N ILE A 591 -2.95 -17.01 -23.16
CA ILE A 591 -1.59 -17.47 -22.85
C ILE A 591 -1.05 -18.44 -23.90
N PHE A 592 -1.84 -19.41 -24.35
CA PHE A 592 -1.39 -20.41 -25.31
C PHE A 592 -1.27 -19.92 -26.76
N TYR A 593 -1.44 -18.63 -27.08
CA TYR A 593 -1.24 -18.16 -28.45
C TYR A 593 0.24 -18.31 -28.87
N PRO A 594 0.57 -19.03 -29.98
CA PRO A 594 1.93 -19.49 -30.28
C PRO A 594 2.88 -18.43 -30.84
N SER A 595 2.50 -17.15 -30.83
CA SER A 595 3.33 -16.05 -31.35
C SER A 595 3.45 -14.90 -30.36
N ILE A 596 4.53 -14.13 -30.48
CA ILE A 596 4.72 -12.86 -29.77
C ILE A 596 4.15 -11.65 -30.53
N LYS A 597 3.73 -11.84 -31.79
CA LYS A 597 3.23 -10.75 -32.63
C LYS A 597 1.83 -10.33 -32.19
N MET A 598 1.49 -9.08 -32.47
CA MET A 598 0.13 -8.59 -32.30
C MET A 598 -0.84 -9.39 -33.17
N ALA A 599 -1.98 -9.77 -32.60
CA ALA A 599 -2.96 -10.62 -33.27
C ALA A 599 -4.40 -10.18 -32.96
N ASN A 600 -5.31 -10.39 -33.92
CA ASN A 600 -6.73 -10.18 -33.69
C ASN A 600 -7.24 -11.30 -32.77
N ALA A 601 -8.18 -11.00 -31.89
CA ALA A 601 -8.83 -11.97 -31.02
C ALA A 601 -9.45 -13.15 -31.79
N ASP A 602 -9.99 -12.95 -33.00
CA ASP A 602 -10.47 -14.06 -33.85
C ASP A 602 -9.35 -15.04 -34.20
N GLU A 603 -8.21 -14.51 -34.64
CA GLU A 603 -7.02 -15.31 -34.96
C GLU A 603 -6.49 -16.04 -33.73
N VAL A 604 -6.46 -15.36 -32.57
CA VAL A 604 -6.05 -15.97 -31.30
C VAL A 604 -6.97 -17.12 -30.94
N PHE A 605 -8.29 -16.92 -31.03
CA PHE A 605 -9.27 -17.96 -30.77
C PHE A 605 -9.07 -19.17 -31.69
N ASP A 606 -8.98 -18.94 -33.00
CA ASP A 606 -8.83 -20.02 -34.00
C ASP A 606 -7.55 -20.82 -33.78
N LYS A 607 -6.41 -20.14 -33.55
CA LYS A 607 -5.12 -20.79 -33.34
C LYS A 607 -5.05 -21.56 -32.03
N VAL A 608 -5.58 -21.00 -30.95
CA VAL A 608 -5.60 -21.70 -29.66
C VAL A 608 -6.60 -22.85 -29.68
N ASN A 609 -7.72 -22.72 -30.39
CA ASN A 609 -8.66 -23.81 -30.61
C ASN A 609 -8.02 -24.97 -31.40
N ASP A 610 -7.41 -24.69 -32.56
CA ASP A 610 -6.71 -25.69 -33.39
C ASP A 610 -5.60 -26.42 -32.61
N ILE A 611 -4.81 -25.69 -31.82
CA ILE A 611 -3.70 -26.31 -31.10
C ILE A 611 -4.22 -27.01 -29.85
N ILE A 612 -4.86 -26.29 -28.94
CA ILE A 612 -5.11 -26.78 -27.59
C ILE A 612 -6.36 -27.65 -27.53
N ASN A 613 -7.48 -27.16 -28.06
CA ASN A 613 -8.75 -27.85 -27.99
C ASN A 613 -8.80 -29.02 -28.97
N GLU A 614 -8.22 -28.86 -30.17
CA GLU A 614 -8.23 -29.88 -31.21
C GLU A 614 -7.05 -30.84 -31.18
N LYS A 615 -5.91 -30.56 -30.52
CA LYS A 615 -4.82 -31.55 -30.44
C LYS A 615 -4.63 -32.10 -29.03
N PHE A 616 -4.68 -31.28 -27.99
CA PHE A 616 -4.30 -31.69 -26.62
C PHE A 616 -5.47 -32.03 -25.68
N ARG A 617 -6.68 -31.54 -25.94
CA ARG A 617 -7.81 -31.73 -25.01
C ARG A 617 -8.37 -33.16 -25.08
N MET A 618 -7.91 -33.99 -24.15
CA MET A 618 -8.42 -35.36 -23.94
C MET A 618 -9.66 -35.32 -23.02
N TYR A 619 -10.79 -35.91 -23.44
CA TYR A 619 -12.03 -35.86 -22.64
C TYR A 619 -12.00 -36.86 -21.49
N GLY A 620 -12.19 -36.37 -20.26
CA GLY A 620 -12.13 -37.16 -19.02
C GLY A 620 -10.82 -36.99 -18.24
N SER A 621 -9.75 -36.56 -18.91
CA SER A 621 -8.49 -36.24 -18.24
C SER A 621 -8.59 -34.86 -17.56
N LYS A 622 -8.14 -34.75 -16.31
CA LYS A 622 -8.03 -33.47 -15.57
C LYS A 622 -6.82 -32.65 -16.03
N GLN A 623 -6.22 -32.96 -17.18
CA GLN A 623 -4.94 -32.40 -17.61
C GLN A 623 -5.07 -30.96 -18.11
N PHE A 624 -6.17 -30.62 -18.81
CA PHE A 624 -6.38 -29.30 -19.40
C PHE A 624 -7.52 -28.50 -18.75
N HIS A 625 -7.29 -27.21 -18.49
CA HIS A 625 -8.25 -26.30 -17.85
C HIS A 625 -8.49 -25.05 -18.72
N LEU A 626 -9.07 -25.23 -19.91
CA LEU A 626 -9.66 -24.13 -20.69
C LEU A 626 -11.15 -23.98 -20.34
N GLU A 627 -11.61 -22.73 -20.37
CA GLU A 627 -13.04 -22.41 -20.31
C GLU A 627 -13.72 -22.88 -21.61
N ASP A 628 -14.97 -23.36 -21.52
CA ASP A 628 -15.70 -23.85 -22.69
C ASP A 628 -16.29 -22.65 -23.47
N ILE A 629 -15.53 -22.15 -24.44
CA ILE A 629 -15.91 -21.01 -25.30
C ILE A 629 -16.23 -21.54 -26.70
N GLU A 630 -17.41 -21.21 -27.21
CA GLU A 630 -17.95 -21.80 -28.44
C GLU A 630 -17.61 -21.01 -29.70
N THR A 631 -17.47 -19.69 -29.60
CA THR A 631 -17.27 -18.81 -30.76
C THR A 631 -16.24 -17.72 -30.45
N SER A 632 -15.60 -17.19 -31.51
CA SER A 632 -14.68 -16.06 -31.38
C SER A 632 -15.38 -14.82 -30.81
N ASN A 633 -16.65 -14.58 -31.17
CA ASN A 633 -17.46 -13.49 -30.61
C ASN A 633 -17.61 -13.62 -29.09
N THR A 634 -17.93 -14.83 -28.60
CA THR A 634 -18.00 -15.09 -27.16
C THR A 634 -16.63 -14.86 -26.53
N PHE A 635 -15.52 -15.33 -27.13
CA PHE A 635 -14.18 -15.05 -26.62
C PHE A 635 -13.88 -13.54 -26.49
N ILE A 636 -14.25 -12.74 -27.48
CA ILE A 636 -14.05 -11.29 -27.49
C ILE A 636 -14.85 -10.62 -26.37
N GLU A 637 -16.15 -10.91 -26.28
CA GLU A 637 -17.05 -10.28 -25.30
C GLU A 637 -16.73 -10.73 -23.87
N ASP A 638 -16.51 -12.03 -23.68
CA ASP A 638 -16.47 -12.66 -22.38
C ASP A 638 -15.09 -12.67 -21.73
N VAL A 639 -14.02 -12.67 -22.54
CA VAL A 639 -12.64 -12.83 -22.06
C VAL A 639 -11.81 -11.60 -22.38
N ILE A 640 -11.69 -11.22 -23.66
CA ILE A 640 -10.84 -10.11 -24.08
C ILE A 640 -11.33 -8.79 -23.48
N THR A 641 -12.61 -8.47 -23.66
CA THR A 641 -13.22 -7.24 -23.13
C THR A 641 -13.13 -7.20 -21.60
N TYR A 642 -13.35 -8.33 -20.93
CA TYR A 642 -13.24 -8.41 -19.47
C TYR A 642 -11.81 -8.11 -18.99
N PHE A 643 -10.80 -8.79 -19.53
CA PHE A 643 -9.42 -8.59 -19.09
C PHE A 643 -8.87 -7.22 -19.48
N TYR A 644 -9.26 -6.68 -20.63
CA TYR A 644 -8.88 -5.33 -21.03
C TYR A 644 -9.49 -4.27 -20.11
N ASN A 645 -10.80 -4.34 -19.83
CA ASN A 645 -11.49 -3.38 -18.94
C ASN A 645 -10.98 -3.43 -17.50
N ASN A 646 -10.41 -4.57 -17.08
CA ASN A 646 -9.77 -4.72 -15.78
C ASN A 646 -8.25 -4.50 -15.83
N TYR A 647 -7.71 -3.98 -16.94
CA TYR A 647 -6.29 -3.68 -17.12
C TYR A 647 -5.35 -4.88 -16.88
N ILE A 648 -5.82 -6.09 -17.17
CA ILE A 648 -5.02 -7.32 -17.08
C ILE A 648 -4.23 -7.55 -18.36
N ILE A 649 -4.82 -7.28 -19.52
CA ILE A 649 -4.15 -7.36 -20.83
C ILE A 649 -4.10 -6.00 -21.52
N LYS A 650 -3.14 -5.85 -22.43
CA LYS A 650 -3.00 -4.69 -23.30
C LYS A 650 -3.54 -4.96 -24.69
N ILE A 651 -4.34 -4.02 -25.20
CA ILE A 651 -4.87 -4.02 -26.56
C ILE A 651 -4.39 -2.74 -27.25
N ARG A 652 -3.79 -2.86 -28.44
CA ARG A 652 -3.45 -1.72 -29.30
C ARG A 652 -4.21 -1.84 -30.61
N THR A 653 -4.92 -0.78 -30.99
CA THR A 653 -5.63 -0.72 -32.28
C THR A 653 -6.55 -1.93 -32.55
N ASN A 654 -7.22 -2.45 -31.52
CA ASN A 654 -8.06 -3.67 -31.53
C ASN A 654 -7.31 -5.02 -31.65
N TYR A 655 -5.98 -5.02 -31.55
CA TYR A 655 -5.15 -6.23 -31.52
C TYR A 655 -4.60 -6.45 -30.12
N ILE A 656 -4.53 -7.73 -29.70
CA ILE A 656 -3.91 -8.12 -28.44
C ILE A 656 -2.39 -7.98 -28.60
N ASP A 657 -1.74 -7.27 -27.69
CA ASP A 657 -0.31 -6.94 -27.77
C ASP A 657 0.54 -8.01 -27.07
N PHE A 658 0.95 -9.06 -27.78
CA PHE A 658 1.76 -10.14 -27.18
C PHE A 658 3.22 -9.78 -26.93
N GLU A 659 3.73 -8.67 -27.50
CA GLU A 659 5.07 -8.16 -27.17
C GLU A 659 5.10 -7.55 -25.76
N ASP A 660 3.96 -6.98 -25.34
CA ASP A 660 3.76 -6.37 -24.04
C ASP A 660 2.36 -6.69 -23.48
N LEU A 661 2.12 -7.98 -23.23
CA LEU A 661 0.78 -8.51 -22.92
C LEU A 661 0.16 -7.93 -21.65
N ALA A 662 0.94 -7.74 -20.59
CA ALA A 662 0.42 -7.34 -19.30
C ALA A 662 -0.08 -5.89 -19.31
N GLY A 663 -1.35 -5.70 -18.95
CA GLY A 663 -1.89 -4.36 -18.66
C GLY A 663 -1.42 -3.84 -17.30
N ASP A 664 -1.74 -2.57 -17.01
CA ASP A 664 -1.25 -1.86 -15.82
C ASP A 664 -1.52 -2.58 -14.49
N SER A 665 -2.66 -3.26 -14.35
CA SER A 665 -2.98 -3.99 -13.11
C SER A 665 -2.13 -5.24 -12.94
N LEU A 666 -1.90 -6.01 -14.02
CA LEU A 666 -1.03 -7.18 -13.98
C LEU A 666 0.43 -6.78 -13.82
N SER A 667 0.91 -5.80 -14.60
CA SER A 667 2.28 -5.28 -14.52
C SER A 667 2.61 -4.73 -13.12
N SER A 668 1.73 -3.92 -12.53
CA SER A 668 1.93 -3.38 -11.17
C SER A 668 2.00 -4.49 -10.12
N PHE A 669 1.11 -5.49 -10.22
CA PHE A 669 1.15 -6.66 -9.35
C PHE A 669 2.44 -7.47 -9.54
N SER A 670 2.85 -7.72 -10.78
CA SER A 670 4.06 -8.47 -11.11
C SER A 670 5.33 -7.78 -10.61
N LYS A 671 5.41 -6.45 -10.73
CA LYS A 671 6.51 -5.65 -10.17
C LYS A 671 6.57 -5.78 -8.66
N LEU A 672 5.44 -5.56 -7.99
CA LEU A 672 5.34 -5.69 -6.53
C LEU A 672 5.71 -7.10 -6.06
N PHE A 673 5.17 -8.13 -6.72
CA PHE A 673 5.44 -9.52 -6.39
C PHE A 673 6.92 -9.88 -6.60
N ALA A 674 7.55 -9.43 -7.69
CA ALA A 674 8.99 -9.61 -7.93
C ALA A 674 9.84 -8.92 -6.85
N GLY A 675 9.47 -7.68 -6.48
CA GLY A 675 10.14 -6.94 -5.40
C GLY A 675 10.06 -7.68 -4.06
N LEU A 676 8.89 -8.21 -3.71
CA LEU A 676 8.69 -8.99 -2.48
C LEU A 676 9.47 -10.32 -2.50
N ILE A 677 9.51 -11.02 -3.63
CA ILE A 677 10.34 -12.22 -3.80
C ILE A 677 11.83 -11.87 -3.59
N ARG A 678 12.32 -10.77 -4.16
CA ARG A 678 13.70 -10.30 -3.95
C ARG A 678 13.99 -9.97 -2.49
N GLN A 679 13.08 -9.30 -1.80
CA GLN A 679 13.24 -9.03 -0.37
C GLN A 679 13.36 -10.33 0.43
N LYS A 680 12.51 -11.34 0.15
CA LYS A 680 12.46 -12.57 0.93
C LYS A 680 13.59 -13.56 0.61
N TYR A 681 13.88 -13.74 -0.68
CA TYR A 681 14.76 -14.80 -1.19
C TYR A 681 16.11 -14.26 -1.69
N LYS A 682 16.31 -12.95 -1.69
CA LYS A 682 17.60 -12.30 -1.97
C LYS A 682 18.18 -12.77 -3.31
N GLN A 683 19.34 -13.42 -3.30
CA GLN A 683 20.02 -13.93 -4.51
C GLN A 683 19.34 -15.15 -5.15
N GLU A 684 18.40 -15.80 -4.45
CA GLU A 684 17.66 -16.97 -4.96
C GLU A 684 16.33 -16.57 -5.63
N ALA A 685 16.06 -15.27 -5.82
CA ALA A 685 14.80 -14.78 -6.36
C ALA A 685 14.48 -15.37 -7.75
N GLU A 686 15.45 -15.41 -8.65
CA GLU A 686 15.32 -16.01 -9.98
C GLU A 686 15.04 -17.52 -9.90
N ASP A 687 15.66 -18.23 -8.95
CA ASP A 687 15.50 -19.67 -8.74
C ASP A 687 14.09 -19.99 -8.25
N VAL A 688 13.57 -19.15 -7.35
CA VAL A 688 12.21 -19.24 -6.85
C VAL A 688 11.20 -19.04 -7.97
N VAL A 689 11.37 -18.01 -8.82
CA VAL A 689 10.48 -17.80 -9.97
C VAL A 689 10.56 -18.94 -10.97
N PHE A 690 11.75 -19.47 -11.27
CA PHE A 690 11.91 -20.67 -12.08
C PHE A 690 11.13 -21.86 -11.46
N ASN A 691 11.27 -22.09 -10.15
CA ASN A 691 10.55 -23.16 -9.46
C ASN A 691 9.02 -22.95 -9.50
N TYR A 692 8.56 -21.71 -9.43
CA TYR A 692 7.13 -21.37 -9.57
C TYR A 692 6.60 -21.63 -10.98
N ILE A 693 7.38 -21.34 -12.03
CA ILE A 693 7.04 -21.73 -13.40
C ILE A 693 6.92 -23.26 -13.48
N MET A 694 7.91 -23.99 -12.95
CA MET A 694 7.89 -25.46 -12.94
C MET A 694 6.75 -26.04 -12.09
N TYR A 695 6.28 -25.32 -11.07
CA TYR A 695 5.08 -25.69 -10.31
C TYR A 695 3.84 -25.71 -11.20
N TYR A 696 3.65 -24.69 -12.03
CA TYR A 696 2.50 -24.61 -12.95
C TYR A 696 2.63 -25.48 -14.22
N VAL A 697 3.84 -25.94 -14.57
CA VAL A 697 4.05 -26.90 -15.66
C VAL A 697 3.49 -28.30 -15.32
N ASN A 698 3.54 -28.72 -14.05
CA ASN A 698 2.99 -30.00 -13.60
C ASN A 698 2.14 -29.86 -12.32
N PRO A 699 0.90 -29.37 -12.44
CA PRO A 699 0.02 -29.16 -11.29
C PRO A 699 -0.55 -30.48 -10.68
N GLN A 700 -0.35 -31.62 -11.34
CA GLN A 700 -0.81 -32.94 -10.87
C GLN A 700 0.23 -33.61 -9.93
N ASP A 701 1.48 -33.15 -9.90
CA ASP A 701 2.51 -33.67 -8.96
C ASP A 701 2.15 -33.27 -7.52
N THR A 702 1.45 -34.16 -6.82
CA THR A 702 0.99 -33.97 -5.44
C THR A 702 2.14 -33.69 -4.46
N ARG A 703 3.37 -34.11 -4.79
CA ARG A 703 4.59 -33.80 -4.01
C ARG A 703 4.92 -32.31 -3.98
N ARG A 704 4.39 -31.50 -4.91
CA ARG A 704 4.65 -30.05 -5.00
C ARG A 704 3.60 -29.19 -4.31
N LYS A 705 2.42 -29.73 -3.97
CA LYS A 705 1.31 -28.95 -3.39
C LYS A 705 1.56 -28.51 -1.93
N ASP A 706 2.28 -29.32 -1.15
CA ASP A 706 2.64 -29.05 0.25
C ASP A 706 4.05 -28.45 0.42
N ASN A 707 4.65 -27.94 -0.67
CA ASN A 707 6.07 -27.60 -0.70
C ASN A 707 6.34 -26.11 -0.41
N LYS A 708 7.53 -25.79 0.14
CA LYS A 708 8.01 -24.40 0.36
C LYS A 708 8.09 -23.57 -0.94
N ASN A 709 8.01 -24.23 -2.09
CA ASN A 709 8.09 -23.65 -3.43
C ASN A 709 6.71 -23.41 -4.07
N ASN A 710 5.61 -23.44 -3.30
CA ASN A 710 4.30 -23.07 -3.82
C ASN A 710 4.16 -21.53 -3.90
N PRO A 711 3.98 -20.94 -5.09
CA PRO A 711 3.86 -19.48 -5.25
C PRO A 711 2.70 -18.88 -4.46
N LEU A 712 1.61 -19.62 -4.29
CA LEU A 712 0.44 -19.17 -3.54
C LEU A 712 0.70 -19.12 -2.04
N ALA A 713 1.58 -19.98 -1.49
CA ALA A 713 1.87 -19.94 -0.07
C ALA A 713 2.53 -18.62 0.34
N PHE A 714 3.54 -18.18 -0.42
CA PHE A 714 4.20 -16.89 -0.20
C PHE A 714 3.24 -15.71 -0.43
N ALA A 715 2.46 -15.76 -1.52
CA ALA A 715 1.51 -14.69 -1.83
C ALA A 715 0.42 -14.52 -0.76
N TYR A 716 -0.16 -15.61 -0.25
CA TYR A 716 -1.18 -15.52 0.82
C TYR A 716 -0.59 -15.03 2.14
N GLN A 717 0.66 -15.38 2.48
CA GLN A 717 1.32 -14.84 3.68
C GLN A 717 1.41 -13.32 3.68
N ILE A 718 1.48 -12.69 2.49
CA ILE A 718 1.64 -11.24 2.36
C ILE A 718 0.29 -10.55 2.15
N PHE A 719 -0.48 -10.98 1.15
CA PHE A 719 -1.66 -10.24 0.70
C PHE A 719 -2.95 -10.66 1.41
N ASN A 720 -3.03 -11.86 1.98
CA ASN A 720 -4.22 -12.38 2.66
C ASN A 720 -3.88 -13.42 3.75
N PRO A 721 -3.13 -13.04 4.81
CA PRO A 721 -2.61 -14.00 5.80
C PRO A 721 -3.71 -14.75 6.56
N ASP A 722 -4.89 -14.17 6.70
CA ASP A 722 -6.03 -14.78 7.41
C ASP A 722 -6.85 -15.76 6.55
N LYS A 723 -6.55 -15.89 5.25
CA LYS A 723 -7.29 -16.76 4.33
C LYS A 723 -6.48 -18.00 3.96
N LYS A 724 -7.19 -19.11 3.73
CA LYS A 724 -6.57 -20.32 3.18
C LYS A 724 -6.34 -20.17 1.67
N ILE A 725 -5.28 -20.78 1.16
CA ILE A 725 -5.01 -20.87 -0.29
C ILE A 725 -6.26 -21.39 -1.02
N GLY A 726 -6.67 -20.70 -2.09
CA GLY A 726 -7.88 -20.99 -2.85
C GLY A 726 -9.12 -20.18 -2.44
N GLN A 727 -9.07 -19.42 -1.33
CA GLN A 727 -10.19 -18.58 -0.87
C GLN A 727 -10.16 -17.15 -1.44
N ASN A 728 -9.10 -16.76 -2.14
CA ASN A 728 -9.02 -15.51 -2.88
C ASN A 728 -8.70 -15.79 -4.37
N PRO A 729 -9.72 -16.00 -5.22
CA PRO A 729 -9.52 -16.31 -6.63
C PRO A 729 -8.83 -15.19 -7.43
N THR A 730 -8.94 -13.94 -6.98
CA THR A 730 -8.21 -12.82 -7.61
C THR A 730 -6.71 -12.94 -7.36
N LEU A 731 -6.30 -13.21 -6.11
CA LEU A 731 -4.90 -13.41 -5.79
C LEU A 731 -4.33 -14.63 -6.52
N ASP A 732 -5.07 -15.75 -6.52
CA ASP A 732 -4.66 -16.96 -7.24
C ASP A 732 -4.43 -16.67 -8.72
N PHE A 733 -5.34 -15.91 -9.33
CA PHE A 733 -5.27 -15.51 -10.72
C PHE A 733 -4.10 -14.56 -11.00
N LEU A 734 -3.89 -13.53 -10.19
CA LEU A 734 -2.80 -12.57 -10.38
C LEU A 734 -1.44 -13.24 -10.24
N VAL A 735 -1.27 -14.13 -9.26
CA VAL A 735 -0.04 -14.93 -9.10
C VAL A 735 0.19 -15.83 -10.32
N TYR A 736 -0.84 -16.58 -10.73
CA TYR A 736 -0.77 -17.43 -11.91
C TYR A 736 -0.38 -16.63 -13.16
N SER A 737 -1.17 -15.61 -13.51
CA SER A 737 -0.98 -14.79 -14.71
C SER A 737 0.37 -14.08 -14.73
N SER A 738 0.84 -13.57 -13.59
CA SER A 738 2.15 -12.93 -13.44
C SER A 738 3.31 -13.88 -13.77
N ILE A 739 3.20 -15.14 -13.35
CA ILE A 739 4.23 -16.16 -13.56
C ILE A 739 4.17 -16.72 -14.99
N VAL A 740 3.00 -17.15 -15.46
CA VAL A 740 2.88 -17.85 -16.77
C VAL A 740 2.99 -16.91 -17.96
N SER A 741 2.62 -15.63 -17.82
CA SER A 741 2.88 -14.63 -18.87
C SER A 741 4.36 -14.24 -18.96
N GLY A 742 5.17 -14.59 -17.95
CA GLY A 742 6.56 -14.14 -17.84
C GLY A 742 6.72 -12.68 -17.38
N GLU A 743 5.64 -11.98 -17.04
CA GLU A 743 5.69 -10.56 -16.64
C GLU A 743 6.52 -10.36 -15.36
N VAL A 744 6.43 -11.27 -14.38
CA VAL A 744 7.27 -11.21 -13.16
C VAL A 744 8.77 -11.24 -13.47
N ALA A 745 9.17 -11.95 -14.54
CA ALA A 745 10.56 -12.11 -14.91
C ALA A 745 11.14 -10.86 -15.60
N LYS A 746 10.30 -9.94 -16.12
CA LYS A 746 10.77 -8.64 -16.64
C LYS A 746 11.37 -7.76 -15.53
N TYR A 747 10.90 -7.93 -14.29
CA TYR A 747 11.42 -7.20 -13.12
C TYR A 747 12.56 -7.94 -12.41
N LEU A 748 12.95 -9.12 -12.90
CA LEU A 748 14.07 -9.93 -12.42
C LEU A 748 15.16 -10.09 -13.52
N ASN A 749 16.19 -10.90 -13.27
CA ASN A 749 17.11 -11.29 -14.34
C ASN A 749 16.46 -12.36 -15.24
N LYS A 750 15.73 -11.90 -16.27
CA LYS A 750 15.06 -12.75 -17.27
C LYS A 750 16.00 -13.77 -17.92
N ASP A 751 17.23 -13.39 -18.26
CA ASP A 751 18.18 -14.29 -18.93
C ASP A 751 18.59 -15.46 -18.04
N SER A 752 18.80 -15.23 -16.74
CA SER A 752 19.10 -16.29 -15.76
C SER A 752 17.96 -17.31 -15.68
N ILE A 753 16.73 -16.82 -15.56
CA ILE A 753 15.52 -17.67 -15.52
C ILE A 753 15.38 -18.46 -16.82
N TYR A 754 15.54 -17.79 -17.97
CA TYR A 754 15.45 -18.41 -19.28
C TYR A 754 16.49 -19.52 -19.48
N MET A 755 17.74 -19.34 -19.05
CA MET A 755 18.77 -20.39 -19.17
C MET A 755 18.37 -21.67 -18.43
N LYS A 756 17.80 -21.55 -17.22
CA LYS A 756 17.31 -22.71 -16.45
C LYS A 756 16.13 -23.40 -17.12
N ILE A 757 15.22 -22.61 -17.70
CA ILE A 757 14.10 -23.14 -18.50
C ILE A 757 14.64 -23.88 -19.73
N ASN A 758 15.58 -23.29 -20.46
CA ASN A 758 16.18 -23.87 -21.66
C ASN A 758 16.88 -25.21 -21.38
N ASP A 759 17.54 -25.35 -20.23
CA ASP A 759 18.10 -26.64 -19.81
C ASP A 759 17.03 -27.71 -19.58
N GLN A 760 15.85 -27.35 -19.06
CA GLN A 760 14.71 -28.28 -18.98
C GLN A 760 14.13 -28.62 -20.35
N ILE A 761 14.06 -27.63 -21.24
CA ILE A 761 13.62 -27.82 -22.63
C ILE A 761 14.49 -28.86 -23.33
N ARG A 762 15.82 -28.73 -23.23
CA ARG A 762 16.77 -29.70 -23.80
C ARG A 762 16.56 -31.12 -23.26
N LYS A 763 16.41 -31.28 -21.94
CA LYS A 763 16.15 -32.58 -21.29
C LYS A 763 14.83 -33.21 -21.71
N ILE A 764 13.82 -32.40 -22.00
CA ILE A 764 12.52 -32.88 -22.48
C ILE A 764 12.60 -33.26 -23.95
N LYS A 765 13.31 -32.47 -24.77
CA LYS A 765 13.47 -32.72 -26.20
C LYS A 765 14.05 -34.11 -26.49
N GLU A 766 15.07 -34.52 -25.73
CA GLU A 766 15.65 -35.87 -25.83
C GLU A 766 14.64 -37.01 -25.58
N LYS A 767 13.53 -36.73 -24.87
CA LYS A 767 12.49 -37.71 -24.56
C LYS A 767 11.33 -37.70 -25.56
N LEU A 768 11.22 -36.68 -26.41
CA LEU A 768 10.16 -36.57 -27.41
C LEU A 768 10.40 -37.53 -28.59
N ASP A 769 11.66 -37.84 -28.88
CA ASP A 769 12.07 -38.81 -29.91
C ASP A 769 11.93 -40.25 -29.40
N ASN A 770 10.70 -40.76 -29.47
CA ASN A 770 10.35 -42.10 -29.01
C ASN A 770 9.60 -42.89 -30.11
N PRO A 771 10.04 -44.10 -30.46
CA PRO A 771 9.42 -44.90 -31.52
C PRO A 771 7.97 -45.31 -31.22
N TYR A 772 7.56 -45.39 -29.96
CA TYR A 772 6.18 -45.72 -29.59
C TYR A 772 5.18 -44.62 -29.97
N SER A 773 5.63 -43.41 -30.30
CA SER A 773 4.77 -42.31 -30.77
C SER A 773 3.93 -42.68 -32.00
N ALA A 774 4.45 -43.55 -32.87
CA ALA A 774 3.75 -44.04 -34.06
C ALA A 774 2.47 -44.86 -33.75
N TYR A 775 2.32 -45.34 -32.51
CA TYR A 775 1.12 -46.06 -32.04
C TYR A 775 0.22 -45.19 -31.13
N GLY A 776 0.59 -43.93 -30.93
CA GLY A 776 -0.07 -43.01 -30.00
C GLY A 776 -1.27 -42.31 -30.62
N TYR A 777 -2.33 -43.06 -30.90
CA TYR A 777 -3.61 -42.51 -31.35
C TYR A 777 -4.65 -42.66 -30.26
N PHE A 778 -5.42 -41.60 -30.02
CA PHE A 778 -6.39 -41.54 -28.94
C PHE A 778 -7.74 -41.09 -29.46
N ILE A 779 -8.83 -41.63 -28.91
CA ILE A 779 -10.18 -41.24 -29.28
C ILE A 779 -10.84 -40.42 -28.18
N THR A 780 -11.53 -39.36 -28.59
CA THR A 780 -12.26 -38.47 -27.69
C THR A 780 -13.66 -38.23 -28.23
N ALA A 781 -14.71 -38.36 -27.40
CA ALA A 781 -16.09 -38.04 -27.79
C ALA A 781 -16.85 -37.25 -26.70
N LYS A 782 -17.51 -36.17 -27.10
CA LYS A 782 -18.44 -35.36 -26.31
C LYS A 782 -19.78 -35.25 -27.03
N LYS A 783 -20.80 -34.73 -26.33
CA LYS A 783 -22.10 -34.40 -26.94
C LYS A 783 -21.98 -33.56 -28.22
N ARG A 784 -20.97 -32.68 -28.27
CA ARG A 784 -20.83 -31.63 -29.29
C ARG A 784 -19.77 -31.91 -30.36
N GLY A 785 -18.98 -32.98 -30.21
CA GLY A 785 -17.84 -33.24 -31.10
C GLY A 785 -17.06 -34.48 -30.66
N ALA A 786 -16.50 -35.19 -31.63
CA ALA A 786 -15.60 -36.31 -31.40
C ALA A 786 -14.40 -36.22 -32.34
N ALA A 787 -13.29 -36.83 -31.98
CA ALA A 787 -12.11 -36.88 -32.84
C ALA A 787 -11.07 -37.91 -32.40
N VAL A 788 -10.20 -38.24 -33.35
CA VAL A 788 -8.94 -38.95 -33.11
C VAL A 788 -7.83 -37.91 -32.93
N ARG A 789 -6.94 -38.15 -31.96
CA ARG A 789 -5.78 -37.31 -31.65
C ARG A 789 -4.52 -38.14 -31.76
N SER A 790 -3.51 -37.65 -32.46
CA SER A 790 -2.23 -38.36 -32.57
C SER A 790 -1.12 -37.67 -31.77
N LEU A 791 -0.20 -38.46 -31.24
CA LEU A 791 1.05 -37.94 -30.68
C LEU A 791 1.88 -37.21 -31.75
N GLU A 792 1.85 -37.66 -33.00
CA GLU A 792 2.54 -36.97 -34.12
C GLU A 792 2.05 -35.51 -34.28
N GLU A 793 0.74 -35.27 -34.35
CA GLU A 793 0.18 -33.91 -34.46
C GLU A 793 0.47 -33.04 -33.22
N MET A 794 0.42 -33.64 -32.03
CA MET A 794 0.79 -32.95 -30.78
C MET A 794 2.26 -32.52 -30.80
N ARG A 795 3.14 -33.38 -31.31
CA ARG A 795 4.58 -33.10 -31.43
C ARG A 795 4.83 -31.93 -32.38
N GLU A 796 4.20 -31.91 -33.56
CA GLU A 796 4.33 -30.79 -34.51
C GLU A 796 3.90 -29.45 -33.88
N ALA A 797 2.83 -29.47 -33.08
CA ALA A 797 2.39 -28.30 -32.33
C ALA A 797 3.42 -27.88 -31.27
N ILE A 798 3.98 -28.82 -30.50
CA ILE A 798 5.03 -28.55 -29.50
C ILE A 798 6.28 -27.94 -30.14
N GLU A 799 6.71 -28.45 -31.30
CA GLU A 799 7.87 -27.94 -32.03
C GLU A 799 7.69 -26.46 -32.45
N THR A 800 6.45 -26.04 -32.71
CA THR A 800 6.12 -24.63 -32.99
C THR A 800 6.38 -23.71 -31.79
N TYR A 801 6.02 -24.15 -30.58
CA TYR A 801 6.35 -23.40 -29.35
C TYR A 801 7.84 -23.47 -29.02
N GLU A 802 8.51 -24.60 -29.27
CA GLU A 802 9.96 -24.73 -29.05
C GLU A 802 10.73 -23.69 -29.85
N LYS A 803 10.45 -23.62 -31.16
CA LYS A 803 11.07 -22.66 -32.06
C LYS A 803 10.82 -21.23 -31.60
N SER A 804 9.57 -20.93 -31.25
CA SER A 804 9.18 -19.57 -30.84
C SER A 804 9.77 -19.17 -29.47
N CYS A 805 9.88 -20.11 -28.52
CA CYS A 805 10.56 -19.93 -27.23
C CYS A 805 12.07 -19.71 -27.41
N THR A 806 12.72 -20.49 -28.27
CA THR A 806 14.18 -20.42 -28.47
C THR A 806 14.61 -19.18 -29.25
N GLU A 807 13.85 -18.78 -30.27
CA GLU A 807 14.13 -17.57 -31.07
C GLU A 807 13.89 -16.28 -30.27
N ASN A 808 12.80 -16.19 -29.50
CA ASN A 808 12.38 -14.96 -28.84
C ASN A 808 12.77 -14.86 -27.35
N LYS A 809 13.24 -15.97 -26.75
CA LYS A 809 13.47 -16.10 -25.30
C LYS A 809 12.27 -15.65 -24.46
N ASP A 810 11.07 -15.96 -24.94
CA ASP A 810 9.81 -15.56 -24.30
C ASP A 810 9.38 -16.61 -23.27
N ILE A 811 9.27 -16.21 -22.00
CA ILE A 811 9.01 -17.14 -20.90
C ILE A 811 7.62 -17.78 -21.00
N ARG A 812 6.62 -17.06 -21.52
CA ARG A 812 5.28 -17.61 -21.74
C ARG A 812 5.32 -18.74 -22.74
N LEU A 813 5.93 -18.52 -23.91
CA LEU A 813 6.06 -19.56 -24.93
C LEU A 813 6.90 -20.77 -24.44
N CYS A 814 7.91 -20.53 -23.61
CA CYS A 814 8.68 -21.60 -23.00
C CYS A 814 7.86 -22.38 -21.95
N TYR A 815 7.04 -21.69 -21.16
CA TYR A 815 6.08 -22.33 -20.25
C TYR A 815 5.10 -23.20 -21.03
N ASP A 816 4.52 -22.68 -22.11
CA ASP A 816 3.58 -23.41 -22.96
C ASP A 816 4.22 -24.66 -23.55
N TYR A 817 5.43 -24.56 -24.10
CA TYR A 817 6.20 -25.71 -24.57
C TYR A 817 6.37 -26.77 -23.48
N LEU A 818 6.80 -26.37 -22.28
CA LEU A 818 7.04 -27.29 -21.17
C LEU A 818 5.74 -27.96 -20.68
N TYR A 819 4.66 -27.20 -20.59
CA TYR A 819 3.35 -27.68 -20.17
C TYR A 819 2.78 -28.69 -21.17
N LEU A 820 2.76 -28.35 -22.46
CA LEU A 820 2.30 -29.24 -23.53
C LEU A 820 3.17 -30.49 -23.65
N SER A 821 4.50 -30.34 -23.55
CA SER A 821 5.42 -31.48 -23.56
C SER A 821 5.19 -32.42 -22.37
N ASN A 822 4.86 -31.90 -21.19
CA ASN A 822 4.56 -32.74 -20.03
C ASN A 822 3.31 -33.60 -20.27
N ILE A 823 2.27 -33.03 -20.88
CA ILE A 823 1.05 -33.77 -21.27
C ILE A 823 1.37 -34.83 -22.33
N TYR A 824 2.12 -34.45 -23.37
CA TYR A 824 2.58 -35.39 -24.39
C TYR A 824 3.35 -36.57 -23.79
N LEU A 825 4.26 -36.32 -22.86
CA LEU A 825 5.05 -37.37 -22.21
C LEU A 825 4.20 -38.28 -21.32
N GLU A 826 3.13 -37.79 -20.72
CA GLU A 826 2.16 -38.63 -20.00
C GLU A 826 1.44 -39.59 -20.96
N LEU A 827 0.91 -39.07 -22.07
CA LEU A 827 0.24 -39.87 -23.10
C LEU A 827 1.19 -40.84 -23.81
N LEU A 828 2.45 -40.45 -24.01
CA LEU A 828 3.48 -41.33 -24.55
C LEU A 828 3.73 -42.52 -23.61
N ARG A 829 3.83 -42.31 -22.30
CA ARG A 829 3.96 -43.41 -21.32
C ARG A 829 2.74 -44.32 -21.29
N GLU A 830 1.53 -43.77 -21.46
CA GLU A 830 0.31 -44.57 -21.60
C GLU A 830 0.34 -45.42 -22.87
N THR A 831 0.86 -44.85 -23.97
CA THR A 831 1.06 -45.57 -25.25
C THR A 831 2.07 -46.69 -25.09
N GLU A 832 3.22 -46.44 -24.45
CA GLU A 832 4.23 -47.47 -24.17
C GLU A 832 3.64 -48.66 -23.39
N LYS A 833 2.89 -48.38 -22.32
CA LYS A 833 2.19 -49.42 -21.54
C LYS A 833 1.17 -50.17 -22.41
N SER A 834 0.41 -49.44 -23.21
CA SER A 834 -0.62 -49.98 -24.11
C SER A 834 -0.03 -50.92 -25.16
N VAL A 835 1.13 -50.59 -25.74
CA VAL A 835 1.82 -51.45 -26.72
C VAL A 835 2.31 -52.73 -26.05
N ILE A 836 2.95 -52.64 -24.87
CA ILE A 836 3.42 -53.80 -24.11
C ILE A 836 2.26 -54.74 -23.75
N GLU A 837 1.11 -54.19 -23.36
CA GLU A 837 -0.07 -54.99 -23.03
C GLU A 837 -0.72 -55.60 -24.28
N THR A 838 -0.70 -54.86 -25.39
CA THR A 838 -1.18 -55.34 -26.68
C THR A 838 -0.39 -56.55 -27.19
N ASP A 839 0.93 -56.59 -27.00
CA ASP A 839 1.72 -57.76 -27.41
C ASP A 839 1.29 -59.03 -26.66
N LYS A 840 0.93 -58.92 -25.37
CA LYS A 840 0.34 -60.04 -24.62
C LYS A 840 -1.01 -60.47 -25.20
N ILE A 841 -1.86 -59.51 -25.57
CA ILE A 841 -3.15 -59.79 -26.22
C ILE A 841 -2.94 -60.51 -27.56
N VAL A 842 -1.96 -60.09 -28.35
CA VAL A 842 -1.63 -60.73 -29.64
C VAL A 842 -1.16 -62.17 -29.44
N GLU A 843 -0.36 -62.45 -28.41
CA GLU A 843 0.01 -63.83 -28.04
C GLU A 843 -1.21 -64.67 -27.63
N GLU A 844 -2.14 -64.11 -26.86
CA GLU A 844 -3.38 -64.79 -26.47
C GLU A 844 -4.28 -65.08 -27.68
N ILE A 845 -4.44 -64.12 -28.60
CA ILE A 845 -5.15 -64.34 -29.86
C ILE A 845 -4.47 -65.45 -30.65
N SER A 846 -3.14 -65.44 -30.76
CA SER A 846 -2.39 -66.48 -31.47
C SER A 846 -2.61 -67.87 -30.87
N LYS A 847 -2.54 -68.01 -29.54
CA LYS A 847 -2.85 -69.25 -28.82
C LYS A 847 -4.29 -69.70 -29.05
N LYS A 848 -5.24 -68.77 -29.08
CA LYS A 848 -6.65 -69.06 -29.35
C LYS A 848 -6.85 -69.58 -30.78
N LEU A 849 -6.11 -69.06 -31.75
CA LEU A 849 -6.12 -69.56 -33.13
C LEU A 849 -5.41 -70.92 -33.28
N GLU A 850 -4.41 -71.24 -32.44
CA GLU A 850 -3.74 -72.56 -32.45
C GLU A 850 -4.67 -73.71 -32.11
N VAL A 851 -5.76 -73.46 -31.35
CA VAL A 851 -6.81 -74.45 -31.07
C VAL A 851 -7.38 -75.03 -32.38
N VAL A 852 -7.49 -74.21 -33.43
CA VAL A 852 -7.98 -74.65 -34.74
C VAL A 852 -6.96 -75.53 -35.45
N GLU A 853 -5.68 -75.20 -35.36
CA GLU A 853 -4.62 -76.06 -35.91
C GLU A 853 -4.53 -77.39 -35.16
N LYS A 854 -4.76 -77.40 -33.84
CA LYS A 854 -4.92 -78.63 -33.06
C LYS A 854 -6.13 -79.43 -33.52
N ALA A 855 -7.29 -78.80 -33.68
CA ALA A 855 -8.51 -79.44 -34.18
C ALA A 855 -8.28 -80.05 -35.57
N LYS A 856 -7.66 -79.31 -36.50
CA LYS A 856 -7.27 -79.78 -37.84
C LYS A 856 -6.39 -81.03 -37.79
N ARG A 857 -5.44 -81.11 -36.84
CA ARG A 857 -4.62 -82.32 -36.62
C ARG A 857 -5.46 -83.51 -36.16
N TYR A 858 -6.43 -83.31 -35.27
CA TYR A 858 -7.33 -84.38 -34.81
C TYR A 858 -8.21 -84.93 -35.93
N ILE A 859 -8.69 -84.06 -36.83
CA ILE A 859 -9.59 -84.43 -37.96
C ILE A 859 -8.86 -84.68 -39.30
N LYS A 860 -7.52 -84.52 -39.34
CA LYS A 860 -6.64 -84.71 -40.51
C LYS A 860 -7.01 -83.86 -41.74
N ILE A 861 -7.39 -82.60 -41.53
CA ILE A 861 -7.65 -81.64 -42.62
C ILE A 861 -6.42 -80.75 -42.84
N ASN A 862 -5.93 -80.69 -44.08
CA ASN A 862 -4.77 -79.88 -44.46
C ASN A 862 -5.13 -78.52 -45.09
N GLU A 863 -6.43 -78.25 -45.32
CA GLU A 863 -6.89 -77.00 -45.94
C GLU A 863 -6.70 -75.80 -45.00
N LYS A 864 -6.44 -74.63 -45.59
CA LYS A 864 -6.44 -73.37 -44.86
C LYS A 864 -7.88 -72.93 -44.61
N ILE A 865 -8.15 -72.42 -43.41
CA ILE A 865 -9.48 -71.88 -43.05
C ILE A 865 -9.46 -70.38 -43.34
N GLU A 866 -10.26 -69.94 -44.30
CA GLU A 866 -10.29 -68.56 -44.79
C GLU A 866 -10.55 -67.56 -43.65
N GLU A 867 -11.44 -67.90 -42.71
CA GLU A 867 -11.77 -67.05 -41.56
C GLU A 867 -10.59 -66.85 -40.60
N ILE A 868 -9.71 -67.85 -40.46
CA ILE A 868 -8.51 -67.76 -39.62
C ILE A 868 -7.43 -66.92 -40.30
N GLU A 869 -7.27 -67.08 -41.62
CA GLU A 869 -6.36 -66.23 -42.39
C GLU A 869 -6.84 -64.77 -42.36
N LYS A 870 -8.16 -64.51 -42.38
CA LYS A 870 -8.73 -63.16 -42.22
C LYS A 870 -8.40 -62.54 -40.86
N VAL A 871 -8.46 -63.31 -39.76
CA VAL A 871 -8.05 -62.83 -38.42
C VAL A 871 -6.55 -62.50 -38.40
N ARG A 872 -5.71 -63.37 -38.98
CA ARG A 872 -4.25 -63.12 -39.08
C ARG A 872 -3.94 -61.90 -39.94
N GLU A 873 -4.70 -61.69 -41.00
CA GLU A 873 -4.59 -60.51 -41.86
C GLU A 873 -4.92 -59.23 -41.09
N ILE A 874 -6.02 -59.18 -40.35
CA ILE A 874 -6.38 -58.03 -39.49
C ILE A 874 -5.29 -57.74 -38.45
N VAL A 875 -4.74 -58.77 -37.79
CA VAL A 875 -3.62 -58.59 -36.84
C VAL A 875 -2.40 -58.00 -37.52
N ARG A 876 -2.04 -58.49 -38.71
CA ARG A 876 -0.91 -57.98 -39.49
C ARG A 876 -1.16 -56.53 -39.95
N GLU A 877 -2.34 -56.24 -40.48
CA GLU A 877 -2.70 -54.89 -40.92
C GLU A 877 -2.70 -53.88 -39.77
N LEU A 878 -3.20 -54.25 -38.59
CA LEU A 878 -3.13 -53.40 -37.41
C LEU A 878 -1.69 -53.16 -36.91
N LYS A 879 -0.76 -54.11 -37.10
CA LYS A 879 0.65 -53.93 -36.74
C LYS A 879 1.43 -53.12 -37.77
N ASP A 880 1.25 -53.41 -39.05
CA ASP A 880 2.09 -52.88 -40.14
C ASP A 880 1.51 -51.59 -40.77
N ASN A 881 0.17 -51.41 -40.74
CA ASN A 881 -0.54 -50.34 -41.45
C ASN A 881 -1.45 -49.51 -40.52
N PHE A 882 -1.14 -49.44 -39.22
CA PHE A 882 -1.99 -48.83 -38.19
C PHE A 882 -2.51 -47.43 -38.55
N LYS A 883 -1.62 -46.55 -39.04
CA LYS A 883 -1.94 -45.17 -39.45
C LYS A 883 -3.07 -45.09 -40.48
N ILE A 884 -3.08 -45.97 -41.48
CA ILE A 884 -4.12 -45.97 -42.53
C ILE A 884 -5.50 -46.25 -41.93
N HIS A 885 -5.59 -47.12 -40.92
CA HIS A 885 -6.86 -47.40 -40.25
C HIS A 885 -7.29 -46.25 -39.33
N MET A 886 -6.33 -45.54 -38.71
CA MET A 886 -6.60 -44.34 -37.92
C MET A 886 -7.14 -43.19 -38.79
N ASP A 887 -6.57 -42.98 -39.99
CA ASP A 887 -7.04 -41.99 -40.95
C ASP A 887 -8.48 -42.28 -41.42
N LYS A 888 -8.79 -43.55 -41.68
CA LYS A 888 -10.17 -43.99 -42.01
C LYS A 888 -11.14 -43.73 -40.85
N LEU A 889 -10.74 -44.03 -39.62
CA LEU A 889 -11.54 -43.75 -38.42
C LEU A 889 -11.74 -42.24 -38.21
N ALA A 890 -10.69 -41.43 -38.35
CA ALA A 890 -10.75 -39.99 -38.23
C ALA A 890 -11.72 -39.38 -39.26
N LYS A 891 -11.63 -39.81 -40.53
CA LYS A 891 -12.56 -39.39 -41.59
C LYS A 891 -14.01 -39.76 -41.26
N ARG A 892 -14.24 -40.97 -40.75
CA ARG A 892 -15.59 -41.39 -40.35
C ARG A 892 -16.14 -40.54 -39.19
N ILE A 893 -15.30 -40.21 -38.21
CA ILE A 893 -15.68 -39.34 -37.09
C ILE A 893 -15.96 -37.90 -37.57
N GLN A 894 -15.22 -37.41 -38.56
CA GLN A 894 -15.51 -36.13 -39.18
C GLN A 894 -16.91 -36.11 -39.83
N GLU A 895 -17.28 -37.16 -40.58
CA GLU A 895 -18.62 -37.29 -41.15
C GLU A 895 -19.72 -37.29 -40.06
N ILE A 896 -19.46 -37.93 -38.91
CA ILE A 896 -20.37 -37.93 -37.75
C ILE A 896 -20.52 -36.52 -37.17
N ASN A 897 -19.43 -35.77 -37.05
CA ASN A 897 -19.46 -34.39 -36.58
C ASN A 897 -20.27 -33.50 -37.52
N GLU A 898 -20.05 -33.60 -38.84
CA GLU A 898 -20.76 -32.82 -39.86
C GLU A 898 -22.27 -33.11 -39.90
N ARG A 899 -22.67 -34.34 -39.54
CA ARG A 899 -24.09 -34.76 -39.44
C ARG A 899 -24.75 -34.42 -38.10
N GLY A 900 -23.98 -33.98 -37.10
CA GLY A 900 -24.49 -33.73 -35.75
C GLY A 900 -24.85 -35.00 -34.96
N GLU A 901 -24.31 -36.16 -35.34
CA GLU A 901 -24.61 -37.48 -34.74
C GLU A 901 -23.69 -37.82 -33.54
N THR A 902 -22.97 -36.83 -33.02
CA THR A 902 -21.91 -36.95 -32.00
C THR A 902 -22.39 -37.52 -30.67
N GLU A 903 -23.62 -37.22 -30.26
CA GLU A 903 -24.19 -37.78 -29.03
C GLU A 903 -24.50 -39.28 -29.18
N SER A 904 -24.96 -39.73 -30.35
CA SER A 904 -25.15 -41.17 -30.63
C SER A 904 -23.81 -41.88 -30.64
N PHE A 905 -22.84 -41.32 -31.35
CA PHE A 905 -21.49 -41.86 -31.40
C PHE A 905 -20.84 -41.97 -30.03
N LYS A 906 -21.01 -40.96 -29.17
CA LYS A 906 -20.52 -41.03 -27.79
C LYS A 906 -21.15 -42.20 -27.04
N ARG A 907 -22.47 -42.38 -27.10
CA ARG A 907 -23.15 -43.51 -26.43
C ARG A 907 -22.67 -44.85 -26.96
N TYR A 908 -22.44 -44.96 -28.27
CA TYR A 908 -21.87 -46.14 -28.90
C TYR A 908 -20.44 -46.41 -28.42
N LEU A 909 -19.59 -45.39 -28.33
CA LEU A 909 -18.22 -45.51 -27.83
C LEU A 909 -18.20 -45.91 -26.34
N ASP A 910 -19.03 -45.28 -25.50
CA ASP A 910 -19.17 -45.63 -24.08
C ASP A 910 -19.63 -47.10 -23.92
N TYR A 911 -20.59 -47.54 -24.75
CA TYR A 911 -21.06 -48.93 -24.79
C TYR A 911 -19.95 -49.89 -25.23
N LEU A 912 -19.20 -49.55 -26.28
CA LEU A 912 -18.10 -50.36 -26.80
C LEU A 912 -17.04 -50.55 -25.72
N LEU A 913 -16.52 -49.46 -25.14
CA LEU A 913 -15.46 -49.50 -24.13
C LEU A 913 -15.88 -50.29 -22.88
N THR A 914 -17.12 -50.11 -22.42
CA THR A 914 -17.67 -50.88 -21.29
C THR A 914 -17.75 -52.37 -21.62
N THR A 915 -18.18 -52.71 -22.83
CA THR A 915 -18.37 -54.10 -23.28
C THR A 915 -17.04 -54.85 -23.41
N ILE A 916 -15.97 -54.17 -23.82
CA ILE A 916 -14.63 -54.75 -23.94
C ILE A 916 -13.79 -54.63 -22.65
N HIS A 917 -14.40 -54.16 -21.55
CA HIS A 917 -13.76 -53.98 -20.24
C HIS A 917 -12.50 -53.10 -20.29
N VAL A 918 -12.58 -51.97 -21.01
CA VAL A 918 -11.52 -50.95 -21.02
C VAL A 918 -11.96 -49.79 -20.13
N GLU A 919 -11.36 -49.69 -18.95
CA GLU A 919 -11.53 -48.57 -18.02
C GLU A 919 -10.36 -47.59 -18.19
N ASP A 920 -10.67 -46.31 -18.36
CA ASP A 920 -9.74 -45.17 -18.36
C ASP A 920 -8.57 -45.18 -19.37
N ASN A 921 -8.49 -46.15 -20.29
CA ASN A 921 -7.53 -46.14 -21.40
C ASN A 921 -8.21 -45.72 -22.73
N SER A 922 -7.73 -44.62 -23.31
CA SER A 922 -8.26 -44.05 -24.57
C SER A 922 -7.37 -44.33 -25.79
N ASN A 923 -6.28 -45.08 -25.62
CA ASN A 923 -5.36 -45.43 -26.70
C ASN A 923 -6.00 -46.44 -27.66
N LEU A 924 -6.15 -46.03 -28.93
CA LEU A 924 -6.83 -46.79 -29.97
C LEU A 924 -6.09 -48.08 -30.36
N TYR A 925 -4.75 -48.12 -30.23
CA TYR A 925 -3.98 -49.34 -30.52
C TYR A 925 -4.40 -50.46 -29.55
N PHE A 926 -4.41 -50.17 -28.25
CA PHE A 926 -4.90 -51.11 -27.25
C PHE A 926 -6.39 -51.44 -27.41
N ILE A 927 -7.24 -50.42 -27.60
CA ILE A 927 -8.70 -50.62 -27.75
C ILE A 927 -9.02 -51.57 -28.90
N LEU A 928 -8.38 -51.41 -30.07
CA LEU A 928 -8.66 -52.23 -31.25
C LEU A 928 -8.22 -53.69 -31.06
N PHE A 929 -7.03 -53.93 -30.49
CA PHE A 929 -6.60 -55.30 -30.19
C PHE A 929 -7.41 -55.96 -29.09
N LYS A 930 -7.81 -55.19 -28.06
CA LYS A 930 -8.70 -55.67 -27.00
C LYS A 930 -10.08 -56.02 -27.56
N LEU A 931 -10.63 -55.17 -28.42
CA LEU A 931 -11.87 -55.43 -29.14
C LEU A 931 -11.79 -56.72 -29.98
N LEU A 932 -10.69 -56.93 -30.70
CA LEU A 932 -10.49 -58.14 -31.48
C LEU A 932 -10.45 -59.39 -30.59
N LYS A 933 -9.68 -59.36 -29.50
CA LYS A 933 -9.64 -60.45 -28.51
C LYS A 933 -11.03 -60.79 -27.98
N GLU A 934 -11.76 -59.79 -27.51
CA GLU A 934 -13.08 -60.02 -26.92
C GLU A 934 -14.12 -60.50 -27.95
N THR A 935 -14.04 -60.00 -29.18
CA THR A 935 -14.88 -60.50 -30.29
C THR A 935 -14.58 -61.97 -30.60
N LEU A 936 -13.30 -62.38 -30.59
CA LEU A 936 -12.89 -63.78 -30.75
C LEU A 936 -13.26 -64.66 -29.54
N ASN A 937 -13.48 -64.07 -28.36
CA ASN A 937 -14.09 -64.73 -27.21
C ASN A 937 -15.61 -64.84 -27.31
N GLY A 938 -16.22 -64.41 -28.43
CA GLY A 938 -17.65 -64.55 -28.70
C GLY A 938 -18.50 -63.38 -28.21
N ILE A 939 -17.89 -62.26 -27.79
CA ILE A 939 -18.63 -61.04 -27.46
C ILE A 939 -19.10 -60.38 -28.76
N ALA A 940 -20.40 -60.09 -28.86
CA ALA A 940 -20.98 -59.40 -30.01
C ALA A 940 -21.23 -57.93 -29.68
N ILE A 941 -20.72 -57.03 -30.52
CA ILE A 941 -20.95 -55.59 -30.43
C ILE A 941 -21.90 -55.17 -31.55
N VAL A 942 -22.93 -54.41 -31.20
CA VAL A 942 -23.96 -53.95 -32.14
C VAL A 942 -23.88 -52.44 -32.29
N GLY A 943 -23.81 -51.95 -33.53
CA GLY A 943 -23.89 -50.53 -33.89
C GLY A 943 -23.43 -50.28 -35.33
N GLU A 944 -23.84 -49.17 -35.93
CA GLU A 944 -23.53 -48.81 -37.33
C GLU A 944 -22.69 -47.53 -37.46
N GLU A 945 -22.40 -46.86 -36.34
CA GLU A 945 -21.70 -45.57 -36.33
C GLU A 945 -20.32 -45.66 -36.99
N LEU A 946 -19.58 -46.75 -36.76
CA LEU A 946 -18.23 -46.99 -37.30
C LEU A 946 -18.18 -47.97 -38.49
N LYS A 947 -19.30 -48.15 -39.20
CA LYS A 947 -19.39 -49.03 -40.39
C LYS A 947 -18.37 -48.65 -41.46
N GLY A 948 -17.74 -49.64 -42.09
CA GLY A 948 -16.70 -49.44 -43.09
C GLY A 948 -15.32 -49.04 -42.54
N THR A 949 -15.11 -49.15 -41.22
CA THR A 949 -13.80 -48.97 -40.57
C THR A 949 -13.29 -50.30 -40.01
N ILE A 950 -12.06 -50.30 -39.49
CA ILE A 950 -11.45 -51.50 -38.89
C ILE A 950 -12.27 -52.04 -37.70
N VAL A 951 -13.05 -51.20 -37.02
CA VAL A 951 -13.96 -51.63 -35.94
C VAL A 951 -15.09 -52.51 -36.48
N ASP A 952 -15.67 -52.16 -37.63
CA ASP A 952 -16.72 -52.94 -38.30
C ASP A 952 -16.16 -54.31 -38.77
N GLU A 953 -14.97 -54.29 -39.35
CA GLU A 953 -14.28 -55.51 -39.76
C GLU A 953 -14.02 -56.46 -38.58
N ILE A 954 -13.54 -55.94 -37.45
CA ILE A 954 -13.31 -56.72 -36.23
C ILE A 954 -14.64 -57.28 -35.69
N THR A 955 -15.66 -56.43 -35.51
CA THR A 955 -16.94 -56.84 -34.90
C THR A 955 -17.71 -57.86 -35.76
N SER A 956 -17.49 -57.86 -37.07
CA SER A 956 -18.03 -58.87 -38.00
C SER A 956 -17.55 -60.31 -37.70
N LEU A 957 -16.45 -60.46 -36.96
CA LEU A 957 -15.87 -61.76 -36.58
C LEU A 957 -16.56 -62.44 -35.39
N SER A 958 -17.59 -61.85 -34.79
CA SER A 958 -18.29 -62.41 -33.62
C SER A 958 -18.76 -63.85 -33.83
N LYS A 959 -19.27 -64.18 -35.03
CA LYS A 959 -19.65 -65.55 -35.39
C LYS A 959 -18.45 -66.51 -35.43
N VAL A 960 -17.29 -66.03 -35.91
CA VAL A 960 -16.04 -66.80 -35.91
C VAL A 960 -15.59 -67.07 -34.47
N GLY A 961 -15.67 -66.07 -33.59
CA GLY A 961 -15.37 -66.21 -32.16
C GLY A 961 -16.25 -67.26 -31.45
N ILE A 962 -17.55 -67.27 -31.72
CA ILE A 962 -18.47 -68.28 -31.17
C ILE A 962 -18.06 -69.69 -31.62
N GLN A 963 -17.72 -69.87 -32.90
CA GLN A 963 -17.26 -71.17 -33.41
C GLN A 963 -15.89 -71.56 -32.84
N LEU A 964 -14.97 -70.62 -32.64
CA LEU A 964 -13.69 -70.86 -31.98
C LEU A 964 -13.88 -71.37 -30.55
N ASN A 965 -14.77 -70.76 -29.76
CA ASN A 965 -15.09 -71.23 -28.42
C ASN A 965 -15.69 -72.65 -28.42
N ASN A 966 -16.55 -72.96 -29.40
CA ASN A 966 -17.11 -74.30 -29.55
C ASN A 966 -16.02 -75.33 -29.88
N ILE A 967 -15.12 -75.01 -30.82
CA ILE A 967 -13.97 -75.85 -31.17
C ILE A 967 -13.04 -76.01 -29.96
N GLU A 968 -12.76 -74.94 -29.23
CA GLU A 968 -11.94 -74.95 -28.00
C GLU A 968 -12.56 -75.85 -26.93
N THR A 969 -13.87 -75.79 -26.73
CA THR A 969 -14.59 -76.68 -25.81
C THR A 969 -14.49 -78.14 -26.25
N ILE A 970 -14.72 -78.43 -27.53
CA ILE A 970 -14.63 -79.78 -28.09
C ILE A 970 -13.20 -80.33 -28.01
N VAL A 971 -12.18 -79.54 -28.34
CA VAL A 971 -10.76 -79.94 -28.24
C VAL A 971 -10.38 -80.19 -26.79
N ASN A 972 -10.78 -79.33 -25.86
CA ASN A 972 -10.53 -79.52 -24.43
C ASN A 972 -11.27 -80.74 -23.87
N GLU A 973 -12.49 -81.03 -24.34
CA GLU A 973 -13.22 -82.25 -23.99
C GLU A 973 -12.55 -83.51 -24.57
N LEU A 974 -12.08 -83.46 -25.82
CA LEU A 974 -11.30 -84.54 -26.45
C LEU A 974 -10.00 -84.82 -25.69
N GLU A 975 -9.30 -83.77 -25.25
CA GLU A 975 -8.10 -83.89 -24.41
C GLU A 975 -8.43 -84.44 -23.01
N LYS A 976 -9.57 -84.09 -22.41
CA LYS A 976 -10.05 -84.63 -21.12
C LYS A 976 -10.53 -86.08 -21.20
N ILE A 977 -11.14 -86.49 -22.32
CA ILE A 977 -11.57 -87.88 -22.58
C ILE A 977 -10.36 -88.81 -22.84
N SER A 978 -9.18 -88.24 -23.16
CA SER A 978 -7.98 -89.01 -23.50
C SER A 978 -6.73 -88.75 -22.63
N PRO A 979 -6.75 -89.04 -21.31
CA PRO A 979 -5.54 -88.99 -20.50
C PRO A 979 -4.52 -90.11 -20.82
N GLU A 980 -4.87 -91.12 -21.62
CA GLU A 980 -4.05 -92.31 -21.85
C GLU A 980 -3.26 -92.32 -23.17
N LEU A 981 -3.59 -91.45 -24.13
CA LEU A 981 -2.94 -91.43 -25.45
C LEU A 981 -1.44 -91.03 -25.43
N PRO A 982 -0.95 -90.12 -24.56
CA PRO A 982 0.48 -89.81 -24.48
C PRO A 982 1.31 -90.97 -23.91
N LYS A 983 0.79 -91.67 -22.89
CA LYS A 983 1.45 -92.85 -22.28
C LYS A 983 1.51 -94.05 -23.21
N LEU A 984 0.51 -94.22 -24.08
CA LEU A 984 0.51 -95.25 -25.12
C LEU A 984 1.53 -94.97 -26.23
N ARG A 985 1.76 -93.70 -26.60
CA ARG A 985 2.81 -93.34 -27.59
C ARG A 985 4.23 -93.61 -27.05
N GLU A 986 4.54 -93.22 -25.81
CA GLU A 986 5.84 -93.53 -25.19
C GLU A 986 6.05 -95.04 -24.98
N ASN A 987 5.01 -95.80 -24.62
CA ASN A 987 5.11 -97.25 -24.47
C ASN A 987 5.24 -97.98 -25.83
N VAL A 988 4.57 -97.50 -26.89
CA VAL A 988 4.73 -98.04 -28.24
C VAL A 988 6.10 -97.71 -28.80
N GLU A 989 6.64 -96.50 -28.64
CA GLU A 989 8.01 -96.16 -29.06
C GLU A 989 9.07 -96.95 -28.29
N ARG A 990 8.94 -97.11 -26.96
CA ARG A 990 9.84 -97.98 -26.16
C ARG A 990 9.77 -99.44 -26.57
N ASN A 991 8.57 -99.98 -26.83
CA ASN A 991 8.42 -101.37 -27.27
C ASN A 991 8.89 -101.57 -28.71
N THR A 992 8.74 -100.58 -29.59
CA THR A 992 9.26 -100.62 -30.97
C THR A 992 10.79 -100.59 -30.99
N GLN A 993 11.42 -99.77 -30.14
CA GLN A 993 12.87 -99.79 -29.96
C GLN A 993 13.37 -101.13 -29.39
N LYS A 994 12.69 -101.70 -28.39
CA LYS A 994 13.02 -103.04 -27.85
C LYS A 994 12.84 -104.17 -28.87
N ILE A 995 11.78 -104.15 -29.68
CA ILE A 995 11.56 -105.13 -30.75
C ILE A 995 12.63 -105.01 -31.83
N THR A 996 13.03 -103.79 -32.19
CA THR A 996 14.12 -103.58 -33.16
C THR A 996 15.45 -104.10 -32.63
N GLN A 997 15.75 -103.86 -31.34
CA GLN A 997 16.92 -104.44 -30.68
C GLN A 997 16.88 -105.97 -30.64
N LEU A 998 15.74 -106.57 -30.29
CA LEU A 998 15.57 -108.03 -30.29
C LEU A 998 15.65 -108.65 -31.69
N ILE A 999 15.14 -107.97 -32.73
CA ILE A 999 15.29 -108.41 -34.13
C ILE A 999 16.76 -108.35 -34.56
N GLN A 1000 17.51 -107.36 -34.07
CA GLN A 1000 18.94 -107.22 -34.35
C GLN A 1000 19.75 -108.30 -33.64
N GLU A 1001 19.48 -108.57 -32.36
CA GLU A 1001 20.08 -109.67 -31.60
C GLU A 1001 19.72 -111.04 -32.20
N ILE A 1002 18.47 -111.25 -32.64
CA ILE A 1002 18.06 -112.48 -33.34
C ILE A 1002 18.80 -112.63 -34.67
N LYS A 1003 18.99 -111.54 -35.43
CA LYS A 1003 19.78 -111.56 -36.67
C LYS A 1003 21.25 -111.88 -36.42
N GLU A 1004 21.86 -111.31 -35.39
CA GLU A 1004 23.25 -111.59 -35.00
C GLU A 1004 23.40 -113.05 -34.54
N VAL A 1005 22.45 -113.58 -33.76
CA VAL A 1005 22.44 -115.00 -33.34
C VAL A 1005 22.23 -115.95 -34.54
N LEU A 1006 21.38 -115.60 -35.51
CA LEU A 1006 21.15 -116.41 -36.72
C LEU A 1006 22.35 -116.38 -37.69
N GLU A 1007 23.07 -115.26 -37.78
CA GLU A 1007 24.33 -115.16 -38.54
C GLU A 1007 25.45 -115.98 -37.87
N GLU A 1008 25.55 -116.01 -36.54
CA GLU A 1008 26.49 -116.87 -35.80
C GLU A 1008 26.21 -118.39 -35.98
N HIS A 1009 24.97 -118.77 -36.34
CA HIS A 1009 24.57 -120.17 -36.55
C HIS A 1009 24.45 -120.58 -38.03
N GLY A 1010 24.85 -119.72 -38.98
CA GLY A 1010 25.04 -120.09 -40.39
C GLY A 1010 23.76 -120.28 -41.22
N PHE A 1011 22.67 -119.58 -40.90
CA PHE A 1011 21.48 -119.51 -41.74
C PHE A 1011 21.21 -118.05 -42.14
N GLY A 1012 21.57 -117.71 -43.38
CA GLY A 1012 21.29 -116.39 -43.99
C GLY A 1012 19.88 -116.27 -44.52
#